data_AF-A0A093LPR8-F1
#
_entry.id   AF-A0A093LPR8-F1
#
_cell.length_a   1.000
_cell.length_b   1.000
_cell.length_c   1.000
_cell.angle_alpha   90.00
_cell.angle_beta   90.00
_cell.angle_gamma   90.00
#
_symmetry.space_group_name_H-M   'P 1'
#
loop_
_entity.id
_entity.type
_entity.pdbx_description
1 polymer ?
#
loop_
_entity_poly.entity_id
_entity_poly.type
_entity_poly.pdbx_seq_one_letter_code
_entity_poly.pdbx_strand_id
1 'polypeptide(L)'
;ELECVDEGLLQFCANKLKLLHLYELVSKLNSQSIQKDTLPSDSDLAKLLRLEETDFHRLQTLLENYKKQNTQTTVQFDEKDDVLSVKMFLEYLEYEKDVINVKNMEDGEYVALGSFFFWKSLCGDSSTERICHALESAGFSPQILLSLLLNLWLSKEKDILDKPDSVSCLHTMLSLLSKMKVAIDESWDTQSVSPWWQQMRTACVQSENNAAALLSAHVGHAVTAQMIDSVTEKKFSQIIVGSDTESWEALSLDTEYWKLLLKQLEDCLILQTLLHSKVSTRTKRVSSLQTEPLGRLSVKKLLEAGKGGIADTVAKWVFKQDFSPLVLNLAQHKTSADSTEEPVEMHTHIFLEEPEADAGLETILELLRLAYQQFPCSLEVDVLHAHCSWEYVVQWNKDPEEACFLIRSIDHLRCIVNAHVQHGIALMMWNTFIVKRLSSATYLMDKVGKAPKDRLCRRASMSDTAMTAFLGCCSDLLQTLLEADVSSDEMQAPVLDTEDAWVSVEGPVSIVELALEQKRIHYPLVEHQFVLCTVLYAIMRFSLKSVKPLSLFDSKGKNAFFKDLTSIQLLPSGDVDPNMLSIRQQFLVKVVGAAVQALCSSQKAKEASEEELFPFEKGKNWPTLAADMAQCLQVPEDVVRRHYVCELYSYGMDHLGEEAFLQVADKEVLASQLLILAGQRLAFALLHVQTKEGMELLARLPPTLCTWLKAMDPQELQNVEVPIPTTAKLVNKVLEHLPENHGQYSLALNLIEAVEAVS
;
A
#
# COMPACT_ATOMS: atom_id res chain seq x y z
N GLU A 1 43.99 68.52 26.23
CA GLU A 1 43.41 67.72 25.14
C GLU A 1 42.13 67.13 25.69
N LEU A 2 40.97 67.56 25.17
CA LEU A 2 39.67 67.04 25.58
C LEU A 2 39.47 65.71 24.85
N GLU A 3 39.36 64.62 25.61
CA GLU A 3 39.02 63.29 25.12
C GLU A 3 37.66 63.37 24.39
N CYS A 4 37.70 63.37 23.06
CA CYS A 4 36.50 63.26 22.24
C CYS A 4 36.03 61.81 22.34
N VAL A 5 34.93 61.58 23.05
CA VAL A 5 34.31 60.26 23.12
C VAL A 5 33.79 59.89 21.74
N ASP A 6 34.15 58.71 21.24
CA ASP A 6 33.65 58.18 19.96
C ASP A 6 32.12 58.11 19.99
N GLU A 7 31.47 58.97 19.20
CA GLU A 7 30.00 59.03 19.10
C GLU A 7 29.39 57.68 18.69
N GLY A 8 30.13 56.87 17.92
CA GLY A 8 29.71 55.52 17.55
C GLY A 8 29.70 54.57 18.74
N LEU A 9 30.71 54.65 19.62
CA LEU A 9 30.78 53.85 20.84
C LEU A 9 29.70 54.27 21.85
N LEU A 10 29.43 55.57 21.99
CA LEU A 10 28.35 56.08 22.83
C LEU A 10 26.98 55.58 22.35
N GLN A 11 26.73 55.64 21.04
CA GLN A 11 25.49 55.13 20.47
C GLN A 11 25.37 53.62 20.67
N PHE A 12 26.44 52.86 20.49
CA PHE A 12 26.46 51.41 20.74
C PHE A 12 26.15 51.09 22.21
N CYS A 13 26.79 51.75 23.17
CA CYS A 13 26.53 51.56 24.59
C CYS A 13 25.09 51.94 24.98
N ALA A 14 24.56 53.04 24.44
CA ALA A 14 23.18 53.46 24.66
C ALA A 14 22.17 52.43 24.12
N ASN A 15 22.42 51.89 22.92
CA ASN A 15 21.60 50.85 22.31
C ASN A 15 21.61 49.56 23.13
N LYS A 16 22.79 49.11 23.61
CA LYS A 16 22.89 47.92 24.48
C LYS A 16 22.26 48.14 25.85
N LEU A 17 22.34 49.34 26.42
CA LEU A 17 21.66 49.69 27.67
C LEU A 17 20.13 49.62 27.53
N LYS A 18 19.57 50.10 26.41
CA LYS A 18 18.12 49.97 26.13
C LYS A 18 17.67 48.50 26.07
N LEU A 19 18.45 47.64 25.42
CA LEU A 19 18.17 46.20 25.38
C LEU A 19 18.29 45.55 26.77
N LEU A 20 19.27 45.94 27.58
CA LEU A 20 19.40 45.45 28.96
C LEU A 20 18.19 45.83 29.84
N HIS A 21 17.71 47.08 29.73
CA HIS A 21 16.50 47.50 30.45
C HIS A 21 15.27 46.70 30.02
N LEU A 22 15.15 46.39 28.72
CA LEU A 22 14.09 45.52 28.22
C LEU A 22 14.19 44.11 28.82
N TYR A 23 15.39 43.51 28.85
CA TYR A 23 15.60 42.20 29.45
C TYR A 23 15.17 42.17 30.93
N GLU A 24 15.56 43.18 31.71
CA GLU A 24 15.19 43.29 33.12
C GLU A 24 13.68 43.47 33.29
N LEU A 25 13.06 44.30 32.46
CA LEU A 25 11.62 44.54 32.45
C LEU A 25 10.83 43.25 32.20
N VAL A 26 11.18 42.50 31.14
CA VAL A 26 10.52 41.23 30.79
C VAL A 26 10.76 40.18 31.87
N SER A 27 11.98 40.08 32.40
CA SER A 27 12.29 39.17 33.51
C SER A 27 11.46 39.47 34.76
N LYS A 28 11.27 40.76 35.07
CA LYS A 28 10.42 41.20 36.18
C LYS A 28 8.96 40.85 35.95
N LEU A 29 8.43 41.09 34.74
CA LEU A 29 7.06 40.70 34.39
C LEU A 29 6.85 39.18 34.49
N ASN A 30 7.82 38.40 34.01
CA ASN A 30 7.82 36.93 34.10
C ASN A 30 7.97 36.39 35.53
N SER A 31 8.40 37.21 36.49
CA SER A 31 8.51 36.82 37.92
C SER A 31 7.25 37.10 38.73
N GLN A 32 6.34 37.92 38.21
CA GLN A 32 5.09 38.30 38.87
C GLN A 32 3.98 37.31 38.49
N SER A 33 3.78 36.27 39.30
CA SER A 33 2.71 35.30 39.08
C SER A 33 1.34 35.96 39.25
N ILE A 34 0.45 35.76 38.28
CA ILE A 34 -0.96 36.16 38.37
C ILE A 34 -1.74 35.03 39.05
N GLN A 35 -2.72 35.36 39.89
CA GLN A 35 -3.66 34.36 40.40
C GLN A 35 -4.46 33.84 39.22
N LYS A 36 -4.44 32.52 38.98
CA LYS A 36 -5.26 31.90 37.92
C LYS A 36 -6.72 32.30 38.13
N ASP A 37 -7.26 33.08 37.19
CA ASP A 37 -8.71 33.23 37.06
C ASP A 37 -9.32 31.85 36.75
N THR A 38 -10.61 31.70 37.08
CA THR A 38 -11.38 30.46 36.88
C THR A 38 -11.11 29.86 35.50
N LEU A 39 -10.82 28.55 35.44
CA LEU A 39 -10.55 27.84 34.19
C LEU A 39 -11.68 28.14 33.18
N PRO A 40 -11.38 28.64 31.97
CA PRO A 40 -12.41 28.87 30.97
C PRO A 40 -13.12 27.54 30.67
N SER A 41 -14.45 27.56 30.64
CA SER A 41 -15.20 26.35 30.30
C SER A 41 -15.03 26.01 28.81
N ASP A 42 -15.27 24.76 28.43
CA ASP A 42 -15.28 24.35 27.01
C ASP A 42 -16.24 25.21 26.17
N SER A 43 -17.36 25.65 26.75
CA SER A 43 -18.31 26.57 26.12
C SER A 43 -17.71 27.97 25.88
N ASP A 44 -16.83 28.44 26.77
CA ASP A 44 -16.16 29.73 26.62
C ASP A 44 -15.08 29.68 25.55
N LEU A 45 -14.34 28.56 25.46
CA LEU A 45 -13.34 28.32 24.41
C LEU A 45 -14.00 28.18 23.02
N ALA A 46 -15.11 27.45 22.92
CA ALA A 46 -15.88 27.34 21.67
C ALA A 46 -16.33 28.71 21.16
N LYS A 47 -16.87 29.56 22.05
CA LYS A 47 -17.27 30.94 21.71
C LYS A 47 -16.08 31.81 21.30
N LEU A 48 -14.95 31.69 22.01
CA LEU A 48 -13.73 32.44 21.69
C LEU A 48 -13.20 32.08 20.30
N LEU A 49 -13.24 30.81 19.92
CA LEU A 49 -12.85 30.35 18.59
C LEU A 49 -13.93 30.55 17.51
N ARG A 50 -15.12 31.04 17.90
CA ARG A 50 -16.30 31.21 17.03
C ARG A 50 -16.72 29.90 16.34
N LEU A 51 -16.68 28.80 17.08
CA LEU A 51 -17.11 27.48 16.62
C LEU A 51 -18.47 27.12 17.24
N GLU A 52 -19.27 26.36 16.49
CA GLU A 52 -20.42 25.67 17.08
C GLU A 52 -19.94 24.61 18.08
N GLU A 53 -20.76 24.29 19.09
CA GLU A 53 -20.37 23.31 20.11
C GLU A 53 -20.02 21.96 19.47
N THR A 54 -20.75 21.52 18.45
CA THR A 54 -20.47 20.27 17.70
C THR A 54 -19.11 20.27 17.02
N ASP A 55 -18.73 21.37 16.36
CA ASP A 55 -17.46 21.50 15.66
C ASP A 55 -16.29 21.58 16.64
N PHE A 56 -16.48 22.23 17.79
CA PHE A 56 -15.50 22.27 18.86
C PHE A 56 -15.24 20.88 19.46
N HIS A 57 -16.30 20.10 19.72
CA HIS A 57 -16.16 18.72 20.19
C HIS A 57 -15.44 17.84 19.14
N ARG A 58 -15.72 18.05 17.85
CA ARG A 58 -14.99 17.36 16.75
C ARG A 58 -13.50 17.69 16.80
N LEU A 59 -13.15 18.98 16.89
CA LEU A 59 -11.76 19.44 16.99
C LEU A 59 -11.06 18.83 18.21
N GLN A 60 -11.69 18.84 19.39
CA GLN A 60 -11.14 18.22 20.60
C GLN A 60 -10.87 16.73 20.39
N THR A 61 -11.82 16.00 19.79
CA THR A 61 -11.68 14.57 19.51
C THR A 61 -10.50 14.29 18.58
N LEU A 62 -10.32 15.09 17.52
CA LEU A 62 -9.19 14.97 16.60
C LEU A 62 -7.84 15.21 17.30
N LEU A 63 -7.75 16.26 18.11
CA LEU A 63 -6.53 16.60 18.85
C LEU A 63 -6.18 15.54 19.90
N GLU A 64 -7.18 14.98 20.59
CA GLU A 64 -6.98 13.88 21.53
C GLU A 64 -6.50 12.60 20.83
N ASN A 65 -7.09 12.25 19.69
CA ASN A 65 -6.68 11.09 18.91
C ASN A 65 -5.24 11.26 18.40
N TYR A 66 -4.91 12.43 17.86
CA TYR A 66 -3.56 12.78 17.47
C TYR A 66 -2.59 12.64 18.65
N LYS A 67 -2.92 13.21 19.81
CA LYS A 67 -2.10 13.12 21.02
C LYS A 67 -1.86 11.68 21.47
N LYS A 68 -2.90 10.83 21.46
CA LYS A 68 -2.81 9.40 21.81
C LYS A 68 -1.85 8.66 20.89
N GLN A 69 -1.98 8.85 19.57
CA GLN A 69 -1.14 8.17 18.57
C GLN A 69 0.30 8.74 18.48
N ASN A 70 0.49 10.02 18.82
CA ASN A 70 1.79 10.71 18.77
C ASN A 70 2.68 10.44 20.01
N THR A 71 2.31 9.51 20.90
CA THR A 71 3.11 9.15 22.09
C THR A 71 4.41 8.38 21.79
N GLN A 72 4.92 8.44 20.55
CA GLN A 72 6.24 7.90 20.24
C GLN A 72 7.29 8.50 21.19
N THR A 73 8.03 7.60 21.85
CA THR A 73 9.23 7.83 22.65
C THR A 73 10.29 8.57 21.83
N THR A 74 10.10 9.88 21.64
CA THR A 74 11.20 10.78 21.36
C THR A 74 11.93 10.90 22.69
N VAL A 75 13.15 10.35 22.76
CA VAL A 75 14.06 10.62 23.87
C VAL A 75 14.39 12.11 23.80
N GLN A 76 13.56 12.93 24.44
CA GLN A 76 13.95 14.29 24.77
C GLN A 76 14.89 14.17 25.96
N PHE A 77 16.14 14.56 25.72
CA PHE A 77 16.94 15.05 26.82
C PHE A 77 16.14 16.17 27.46
N ASP A 78 16.00 16.10 28.78
CA ASP A 78 15.36 17.09 29.63
C ASP A 78 15.98 18.46 29.29
N GLU A 79 15.33 19.19 28.37
CA GLU A 79 15.62 20.60 28.11
C GLU A 79 15.18 21.30 29.39
N LYS A 80 16.12 21.36 30.35
CA LYS A 80 16.03 22.28 31.48
C LYS A 80 15.58 23.62 30.90
N ASP A 81 14.60 24.25 31.53
CA ASP A 81 14.18 25.62 31.27
C ASP A 81 15.42 26.54 31.24
N ASP A 82 16.11 26.60 30.10
CA ASP A 82 17.34 27.34 29.95
C ASP A 82 16.92 28.79 29.84
N VAL A 83 16.98 29.47 30.99
CA VAL A 83 16.75 30.90 31.10
C VAL A 83 17.71 31.58 30.13
N LEU A 84 17.15 32.20 29.08
CA LEU A 84 17.92 32.89 28.05
C LEU A 84 18.92 33.86 28.70
N SER A 85 20.22 33.60 28.53
CA SER A 85 21.25 34.41 29.16
C SER A 85 21.24 35.84 28.60
N VAL A 86 21.59 36.82 29.44
CA VAL A 86 21.72 38.23 29.02
C VAL A 86 22.67 38.38 27.83
N LYS A 87 23.74 37.58 27.79
CA LYS A 87 24.71 37.59 26.70
C LYS A 87 24.04 37.23 25.37
N MET A 88 23.33 36.09 25.33
CA MET A 88 22.62 35.63 24.13
C MET A 88 21.54 36.62 23.71
N PHE A 89 20.77 37.14 24.67
CA PHE A 89 19.74 38.16 24.41
C PHE A 89 20.32 39.40 23.70
N LEU A 90 21.49 39.89 24.13
CA LEU A 90 22.17 41.01 23.49
C LEU A 90 22.81 40.66 22.15
N GLU A 91 23.13 39.39 21.90
CA GLU A 91 23.66 38.90 20.63
C GLU A 91 22.56 38.78 19.57
N TYR A 92 21.34 38.41 19.99
CA TYR A 92 20.17 38.18 19.14
C TYR A 92 19.47 39.46 18.65
N LEU A 93 19.61 40.56 19.40
CA LEU A 93 18.90 41.81 19.12
C LEU A 93 19.83 42.95 18.69
N GLU A 94 19.37 43.68 17.67
CA GLU A 94 19.96 44.93 17.20
C GLU A 94 18.96 46.07 17.42
N TYR A 95 19.44 47.18 17.97
CA TYR A 95 18.64 48.39 18.15
C TYR A 95 19.18 49.46 17.20
N GLU A 96 18.37 49.85 16.21
CA GLU A 96 18.71 50.89 15.24
C GLU A 96 17.52 51.81 15.02
N LYS A 97 17.75 53.14 15.06
CA LYS A 97 16.73 54.17 14.73
C LYS A 97 15.39 53.99 15.46
N ASP A 98 15.46 53.67 16.74
CA ASP A 98 14.30 53.40 17.60
C ASP A 98 13.43 52.20 17.21
N VAL A 99 14.01 51.28 16.43
CA VAL A 99 13.41 49.99 16.09
C VAL A 99 14.33 48.85 16.57
N ILE A 100 13.72 47.82 17.15
CA ILE A 100 14.42 46.58 17.48
C ILE A 100 14.26 45.60 16.31
N ASN A 101 15.39 45.14 15.79
CA ASN A 101 15.47 44.07 14.81
C ASN A 101 16.05 42.81 15.45
N VAL A 102 15.56 41.67 14.98
CA VAL A 102 16.10 40.35 15.35
C VAL A 102 17.10 39.96 14.28
N LYS A 103 18.31 39.55 14.68
CA LYS A 103 19.32 39.07 13.73
C LYS A 103 18.87 37.78 13.06
N ASN A 104 19.48 37.46 11.92
CA ASN A 104 19.28 36.14 11.32
C ASN A 104 19.87 35.07 12.24
N MET A 105 19.04 34.12 12.66
CA MET A 105 19.32 33.12 13.70
C MET A 105 18.75 31.77 13.28
N GLU A 106 19.18 30.69 13.94
CA GLU A 106 18.60 29.36 13.73
C GLU A 106 17.23 29.23 14.42
N ASP A 107 16.38 28.29 13.98
CA ASP A 107 15.02 28.11 14.51
C ASP A 107 14.99 27.90 16.03
N GLY A 108 15.94 27.14 16.58
CA GLY A 108 16.05 26.93 18.03
C GLY A 108 16.32 28.21 18.82
N GLU A 109 17.05 29.16 18.24
CA GLU A 109 17.34 30.46 18.86
C GLU A 109 16.12 31.39 18.80
N TYR A 110 15.37 31.35 17.69
CA TYR A 110 14.06 32.01 17.59
C TYR A 110 13.09 31.50 18.66
N VAL A 111 13.05 30.19 18.89
CA VAL A 111 12.22 29.58 19.93
C VAL A 111 12.69 29.99 21.33
N ALA A 112 13.99 30.02 21.60
CA ALA A 112 14.52 30.47 22.90
C ALA A 112 14.17 31.94 23.19
N LEU A 113 14.35 32.83 22.20
CA LEU A 113 13.99 34.23 22.31
C LEU A 113 12.48 34.45 22.44
N GLY A 114 11.68 33.76 21.64
CA GLY A 114 10.23 33.76 21.74
C GLY A 114 9.75 33.26 23.10
N SER A 115 10.35 32.17 23.60
CA SER A 115 10.01 31.58 24.91
C SER A 115 10.23 32.59 26.04
N PHE A 116 11.35 33.30 26.03
CA PHE A 116 11.64 34.36 27.00
C PHE A 116 10.57 35.46 27.01
N PHE A 117 10.08 35.87 25.84
CA PHE A 117 9.07 36.92 25.74
C PHE A 117 7.65 36.44 26.07
N PHE A 118 7.25 35.26 25.59
CA PHE A 118 5.83 34.91 25.50
C PHE A 118 5.43 33.66 26.30
N TRP A 119 6.34 32.72 26.60
CA TRP A 119 5.94 31.39 27.09
C TRP A 119 5.16 31.42 28.41
N LYS A 120 5.63 32.19 29.39
CA LYS A 120 4.91 32.35 30.67
C LYS A 120 3.54 33.00 30.48
N SER A 121 3.43 33.92 29.52
CA SER A 121 2.17 34.58 29.19
C SER A 121 1.20 33.64 28.51
N LEU A 122 1.69 32.77 27.63
CA LEU A 122 0.91 31.72 26.96
C LEU A 122 0.46 30.64 27.94
N CYS A 123 1.25 30.36 28.98
CA CYS A 123 0.87 29.45 30.07
C CYS A 123 -0.13 30.08 31.08
N GLY A 124 -0.45 31.36 30.95
CA GLY A 124 -1.30 32.09 31.90
C GLY A 124 -0.60 32.50 33.19
N ASP A 125 0.73 32.39 33.27
CA ASP A 125 1.52 32.70 34.47
C ASP A 125 1.88 34.19 34.59
N SER A 126 1.79 34.95 33.48
CA SER A 126 2.10 36.39 33.40
C SER A 126 1.10 37.17 32.52
N SER A 127 1.04 38.50 32.68
CA SER A 127 0.06 39.33 31.96
C SER A 127 0.45 39.55 30.50
N THR A 128 -0.37 39.03 29.59
CA THR A 128 -0.25 39.23 28.14
C THR A 128 -0.27 40.69 27.75
N GLU A 129 -1.17 41.48 28.36
CA GLU A 129 -1.30 42.92 28.08
C GLU A 129 -0.01 43.70 28.42
N ARG A 130 0.56 43.45 29.61
CA ARG A 130 1.77 44.15 30.05
C ARG A 130 2.99 43.79 29.20
N ILE A 131 3.11 42.53 28.79
CA ILE A 131 4.19 42.06 27.93
C ILE A 131 4.07 42.67 26.53
N CYS A 132 2.90 42.61 25.89
CA CYS A 132 2.68 43.22 24.59
C CYS A 132 2.97 44.73 24.60
N HIS A 133 2.46 45.46 25.60
CA HIS A 133 2.70 46.90 25.72
C HIS A 133 4.19 47.22 25.96
N ALA A 134 4.89 46.41 26.75
CA ALA A 134 6.33 46.55 26.99
C ALA A 134 7.15 46.38 25.70
N LEU A 135 6.79 45.40 24.87
CA LEU A 135 7.46 45.12 23.61
C LEU A 135 7.17 46.20 22.54
N GLU A 136 5.93 46.68 22.46
CA GLU A 136 5.57 47.82 21.60
C GLU A 136 6.33 49.08 21.99
N SER A 137 6.37 49.39 23.30
CA SER A 137 7.10 50.56 23.83
C SER A 137 8.61 50.48 23.62
N ALA A 138 9.16 49.27 23.48
CA ALA A 138 10.58 49.05 23.23
C ALA A 138 10.98 49.24 21.75
N GLY A 139 10.02 49.36 20.84
CA GLY A 139 10.26 49.59 19.42
C GLY A 139 10.28 48.31 18.56
N PHE A 140 9.69 47.21 19.01
CA PHE A 140 9.50 46.05 18.13
C PHE A 140 8.43 46.31 17.08
N SER A 141 8.68 45.88 15.84
CA SER A 141 7.62 45.81 14.84
C SER A 141 6.68 44.63 15.14
N PRO A 142 5.38 44.77 14.89
CA PRO A 142 4.44 43.70 15.13
C PRO A 142 4.78 42.45 14.29
N GLN A 143 5.36 42.60 13.09
CA GLN A 143 5.71 41.48 12.21
C GLN A 143 6.81 40.58 12.81
N ILE A 144 7.78 41.19 13.49
CA ILE A 144 8.85 40.47 14.20
C ILE A 144 8.28 39.77 15.45
N LEU A 145 7.36 40.42 16.16
CA LEU A 145 6.70 39.81 17.32
C LEU A 145 5.84 38.61 16.90
N LEU A 146 5.12 38.73 15.78
CA LEU A 146 4.34 37.64 15.22
C LEU A 146 5.22 36.46 14.80
N SER A 147 6.36 36.69 14.15
CA SER A 147 7.26 35.60 13.77
C SER A 147 7.84 34.88 14.99
N LEU A 148 8.28 35.63 16.02
CA LEU A 148 8.77 35.05 17.28
C LEU A 148 7.68 34.25 18.00
N LEU A 149 6.46 34.78 18.06
CA LEU A 149 5.31 34.12 18.67
C LEU A 149 4.94 32.82 17.96
N LEU A 150 4.85 32.85 16.62
CA LEU A 150 4.49 31.67 15.83
C LEU A 150 5.59 30.60 15.87
N ASN A 151 6.87 30.95 15.80
CA ASN A 151 7.96 29.98 15.94
C ASN A 151 7.94 29.29 17.33
N LEU A 152 7.69 30.05 18.39
CA LEU A 152 7.50 29.47 19.73
C LEU A 152 6.29 28.55 19.78
N TRP A 153 5.12 29.03 19.33
CA TRP A 153 3.88 28.27 19.40
C TRP A 153 3.98 26.97 18.61
N LEU A 154 4.44 27.04 17.36
CA LEU A 154 4.52 25.89 16.48
C LEU A 154 5.56 24.87 16.97
N SER A 155 6.60 25.26 17.72
CA SER A 155 7.63 24.34 18.23
C SER A 155 7.25 23.61 19.53
N LYS A 156 6.31 24.12 20.33
CA LYS A 156 5.93 23.57 21.65
C LYS A 156 4.60 22.79 21.62
N GLU A 157 4.36 22.02 20.56
CA GLU A 157 3.08 21.30 20.32
C GLU A 157 2.64 20.42 21.50
N LYS A 158 3.55 19.63 22.09
CA LYS A 158 3.22 18.73 23.21
C LYS A 158 2.70 19.49 24.42
N ASP A 159 3.41 20.55 24.81
CA ASP A 159 3.05 21.40 25.94
C ASP A 159 1.70 22.10 25.74
N ILE A 160 1.40 22.51 24.50
CA ILE A 160 0.12 23.14 24.12
C ILE A 160 -1.03 22.13 24.25
N LEU A 161 -0.84 20.90 23.78
CA LEU A 161 -1.84 19.83 23.88
C LEU A 161 -2.09 19.35 25.31
N ASP A 162 -1.19 19.66 26.26
CA ASP A 162 -1.38 19.40 27.69
C ASP A 162 -2.10 20.54 28.42
N LYS A 163 -2.10 21.76 27.84
CA LYS A 163 -2.67 22.97 28.44
C LYS A 163 -3.58 23.70 27.44
N PRO A 164 -4.86 23.30 27.32
CA PRO A 164 -5.79 23.93 26.37
C PRO A 164 -6.03 25.43 26.66
N ASP A 165 -5.85 25.87 27.91
CA ASP A 165 -5.96 27.29 28.31
C ASP A 165 -5.03 28.21 27.50
N SER A 166 -3.92 27.67 27.00
CA SER A 166 -2.93 28.43 26.22
C SER A 166 -3.52 29.03 24.93
N VAL A 167 -4.59 28.42 24.40
CA VAL A 167 -5.34 28.93 23.24
C VAL A 167 -5.99 30.28 23.53
N SER A 168 -6.55 30.48 24.73
CA SER A 168 -7.16 31.75 25.14
C SER A 168 -6.12 32.86 25.29
N CYS A 169 -4.93 32.50 25.80
CA CYS A 169 -3.80 33.41 25.95
C CYS A 169 -3.25 33.81 24.58
N LEU A 170 -3.12 32.86 23.64
CA LEU A 170 -2.73 33.13 22.26
C LEU A 170 -3.71 34.07 21.57
N HIS A 171 -5.03 33.85 21.73
CA HIS A 171 -6.06 34.73 21.18
C HIS A 171 -5.91 36.15 21.69
N THR A 172 -5.74 36.32 23.01
CA THR A 172 -5.53 37.63 23.63
C THR A 172 -4.27 38.30 23.08
N MET A 173 -3.16 37.55 22.97
CA MET A 173 -1.89 38.07 22.48
C MET A 173 -1.98 38.50 21.01
N LEU A 174 -2.58 37.68 20.15
CA LEU A 174 -2.78 37.99 18.74
C LEU A 174 -3.73 39.18 18.55
N SER A 175 -4.79 39.30 19.36
CA SER A 175 -5.71 40.46 19.35
C SER A 175 -5.03 41.76 19.77
N LEU A 176 -4.01 41.70 20.63
CA LEU A 176 -3.21 42.88 21.02
C LEU A 176 -2.16 43.24 19.97
N LEU A 177 -1.39 42.27 19.48
CA LEU A 177 -0.33 42.49 18.47
C LEU A 177 -0.87 43.09 17.17
N SER A 178 -2.04 42.64 16.76
CA SER A 178 -2.74 43.12 15.56
C SER A 178 -3.33 44.54 15.69
N LYS A 179 -3.52 45.05 16.91
CA LYS A 179 -3.93 46.44 17.17
C LYS A 179 -2.74 47.41 17.26
N MET A 180 -1.51 46.90 17.27
CA MET A 180 -0.30 47.74 17.27
C MET A 180 -0.21 48.53 15.97
N LYS A 181 0.38 49.72 16.07
CA LYS A 181 0.61 50.57 14.89
C LYS A 181 1.46 49.80 13.87
N VAL A 182 1.12 49.91 12.58
CA VAL A 182 1.80 49.24 11.45
C VAL A 182 1.54 47.72 11.34
N ALA A 183 0.71 47.12 12.20
CA ALA A 183 0.33 45.70 12.06
C ALA A 183 -0.63 45.47 10.88
N ILE A 184 -1.73 46.25 10.84
CA ILE A 184 -2.71 46.27 9.75
C ILE A 184 -2.90 47.74 9.36
N ASP A 185 -2.80 48.06 8.08
CA ASP A 185 -2.98 49.43 7.58
C ASP A 185 -4.41 49.91 7.90
N GLU A 186 -4.57 51.10 8.50
CA GLU A 186 -5.89 51.69 8.79
C GLU A 186 -6.72 51.93 7.51
N SER A 187 -6.06 51.96 6.34
CA SER A 187 -6.67 52.06 5.02
C SER A 187 -6.91 50.71 4.32
N TRP A 188 -6.73 49.59 5.03
CA TRP A 188 -6.85 48.25 4.46
C TRP A 188 -8.24 47.99 3.85
N ASP A 189 -8.23 47.55 2.59
CA ASP A 189 -9.43 47.14 1.86
C ASP A 189 -9.78 45.70 2.24
N THR A 190 -11.01 45.50 2.74
CA THR A 190 -11.60 44.20 3.09
C THR A 190 -11.69 43.24 1.90
N GLN A 191 -11.56 43.75 0.67
CA GLN A 191 -11.48 42.99 -0.58
C GLN A 191 -10.03 42.64 -1.00
N SER A 192 -9.03 42.93 -0.17
CA SER A 192 -7.63 42.57 -0.40
C SER A 192 -7.13 41.59 0.64
N VAL A 193 -6.13 40.78 0.30
CA VAL A 193 -5.52 39.84 1.24
C VAL A 193 -4.56 40.58 2.16
N SER A 194 -4.76 40.50 3.48
CA SER A 194 -3.87 41.13 4.45
C SER A 194 -2.48 40.48 4.49
N PRO A 195 -1.37 41.23 4.28
CA PRO A 195 -0.01 40.69 4.41
C PRO A 195 0.29 40.15 5.82
N TRP A 196 -0.34 40.73 6.85
CA TRP A 196 -0.23 40.29 8.23
C TRP A 196 -0.77 38.86 8.41
N TRP A 197 -2.01 38.63 7.96
CA TRP A 197 -2.62 37.30 8.02
C TRP A 197 -1.93 36.32 7.08
N GLN A 198 -1.41 36.80 5.95
CA GLN A 198 -0.62 35.96 5.05
C GLN A 198 0.68 35.46 5.68
N GLN A 199 1.38 36.27 6.48
CA GLN A 199 2.56 35.82 7.24
C GLN A 199 2.19 34.67 8.17
N MET A 200 1.08 34.80 8.91
CA MET A 200 0.60 33.78 9.83
C MET A 200 0.18 32.49 9.11
N ARG A 201 -0.63 32.60 8.04
CA ARG A 201 -1.04 31.46 7.22
C ARG A 201 0.16 30.72 6.66
N THR A 202 1.17 31.45 6.18
CA THR A 202 2.40 30.87 5.61
C THR A 202 3.17 30.06 6.66
N ALA A 203 3.29 30.56 7.89
CA ALA A 203 3.92 29.83 8.98
C ALA A 203 3.14 28.54 9.32
N CYS A 204 1.81 28.60 9.35
CA CYS A 204 0.97 27.42 9.59
C CYS A 204 1.11 26.37 8.48
N VAL A 205 1.11 26.79 7.21
CA VAL A 205 1.26 25.91 6.03
C VAL A 205 2.61 25.19 6.02
N GLN A 206 3.66 25.84 6.53
CA GLN A 206 5.02 25.27 6.58
C GLN A 206 5.25 24.33 7.78
N SER A 207 4.50 24.48 8.86
CA SER A 207 4.68 23.72 10.09
C SER A 207 4.42 22.22 9.90
N GLU A 208 5.33 21.40 10.43
CA GLU A 208 5.15 19.95 10.54
C GLU A 208 4.43 19.52 11.84
N ASN A 209 4.24 20.46 12.76
CA ASN A 209 3.49 20.27 13.99
C ASN A 209 2.03 20.67 13.73
N ASN A 210 1.26 19.67 13.27
CA ASN A 210 -0.08 19.84 12.71
C ASN A 210 -1.10 20.34 13.72
N ALA A 211 -1.04 19.87 14.97
CA ALA A 211 -1.99 20.28 16.01
C ALA A 211 -1.76 21.73 16.45
N ALA A 212 -0.49 22.12 16.63
CA ALA A 212 -0.14 23.49 16.94
C ALA A 212 -0.53 24.45 15.80
N ALA A 213 -0.30 24.05 14.55
CA ALA A 213 -0.68 24.82 13.37
C ALA A 213 -2.20 24.99 13.27
N LEU A 214 -2.98 23.92 13.43
CA LEU A 214 -4.44 23.96 13.39
C LEU A 214 -5.02 24.89 14.48
N LEU A 215 -4.55 24.75 15.73
CA LEU A 215 -4.98 25.62 16.83
C LEU A 215 -4.63 27.10 16.56
N SER A 216 -3.42 27.37 16.05
CA SER A 216 -3.04 28.74 15.70
C SER A 216 -3.91 29.32 14.59
N ALA A 217 -4.25 28.52 13.57
CA ALA A 217 -5.13 28.95 12.48
C ALA A 217 -6.56 29.24 12.96
N HIS A 218 -7.12 28.43 13.87
CA HIS A 218 -8.42 28.70 14.48
C HIS A 218 -8.42 30.02 15.26
N VAL A 219 -7.38 30.27 16.04
CA VAL A 219 -7.23 31.54 16.76
C VAL A 219 -7.06 32.71 15.78
N GLY A 220 -6.22 32.56 14.75
CA GLY A 220 -6.01 33.59 13.72
C GLY A 220 -7.31 33.94 12.99
N HIS A 221 -8.10 32.93 12.62
CA HIS A 221 -9.41 33.10 12.00
C HIS A 221 -10.40 33.83 12.92
N ALA A 222 -10.48 33.43 14.19
CA ALA A 222 -11.36 34.07 15.17
C ALA A 222 -11.02 35.54 15.40
N VAL A 223 -9.73 35.86 15.55
CA VAL A 223 -9.23 37.23 15.70
C VAL A 223 -9.48 38.06 14.43
N THR A 224 -9.27 37.47 13.25
CA THR A 224 -9.57 38.11 11.96
C THR A 224 -11.05 38.48 11.87
N ALA A 225 -11.94 37.55 12.21
CA ALA A 225 -13.38 37.78 12.19
C ALA A 225 -13.81 38.86 13.20
N GLN A 226 -13.24 38.85 14.41
CA GLN A 226 -13.47 39.91 15.40
C GLN A 226 -13.09 41.30 14.88
N MET A 227 -11.99 41.39 14.11
CA MET A 227 -11.58 42.67 13.52
C MET A 227 -12.49 43.12 12.41
N ILE A 228 -12.85 42.21 11.50
CA ILE A 228 -13.77 42.53 10.40
C ILE A 228 -15.07 43.08 10.98
N ASP A 229 -15.65 42.42 11.99
CA ASP A 229 -16.85 42.91 12.69
C ASP A 229 -16.64 44.30 13.29
N SER A 230 -15.50 44.54 13.94
CA SER A 230 -15.21 45.85 14.55
C SER A 230 -15.02 46.97 13.50
N VAL A 231 -14.53 46.64 12.30
CA VAL A 231 -14.32 47.58 11.20
C VAL A 231 -15.62 47.84 10.48
N THR A 232 -16.45 46.82 10.24
CA THR A 232 -17.79 46.98 9.66
C THR A 232 -18.66 47.81 10.59
N GLU A 233 -18.69 47.55 11.90
CA GLU A 233 -19.42 48.36 12.89
C GLU A 233 -18.99 49.83 12.88
N LYS A 234 -17.68 50.12 12.78
CA LYS A 234 -17.16 51.50 12.69
C LYS A 234 -17.56 52.19 11.38
N LYS A 235 -17.54 51.47 10.24
CA LYS A 235 -17.98 52.00 8.93
C LYS A 235 -19.50 52.22 8.90
N PHE A 236 -20.29 51.30 9.45
CA PHE A 236 -21.75 51.46 9.57
C PHE A 236 -22.12 52.62 10.49
N SER A 237 -21.42 52.78 11.62
CA SER A 237 -21.61 53.92 12.53
C SER A 237 -21.33 55.28 11.86
N GLN A 238 -20.49 55.31 10.82
CA GLN A 238 -20.21 56.50 10.02
C GLN A 238 -21.21 56.74 8.87
N ILE A 239 -22.03 55.74 8.50
CA ILE A 239 -22.93 55.77 7.33
C ILE A 239 -24.41 56.02 7.70
N ILE A 240 -24.79 56.16 8.97
CA ILE A 240 -26.19 56.47 9.34
C ILE A 240 -26.54 57.95 9.07
N VAL A 241 -26.95 58.23 7.82
CA VAL A 241 -28.20 58.93 7.51
C VAL A 241 -28.87 58.22 6.32
N GLY A 242 -29.77 57.28 6.64
CA GLY A 242 -30.92 56.89 5.81
C GLY A 242 -30.67 55.99 4.61
N SER A 243 -30.81 54.67 4.80
CA SER A 243 -31.36 53.73 3.81
C SER A 243 -31.37 52.31 4.40
N ASP A 244 -32.56 51.75 4.63
CA ASP A 244 -32.74 50.31 4.87
C ASP A 244 -32.22 49.55 3.65
N THR A 245 -31.04 48.94 3.78
CA THR A 245 -30.54 47.98 2.79
C THR A 245 -30.18 46.72 3.54
N GLU A 246 -30.82 45.62 3.13
CA GLU A 246 -30.58 44.26 3.60
C GLU A 246 -29.08 43.99 3.70
N SER A 247 -28.66 43.36 4.79
CA SER A 247 -27.27 43.05 5.13
C SER A 247 -26.67 42.06 4.13
N TRP A 248 -26.10 42.57 3.04
CA TRP A 248 -25.19 41.78 2.21
C TRP A 248 -23.90 41.58 3.00
N GLU A 249 -23.66 40.37 3.50
CA GLU A 249 -22.35 40.00 4.05
C GLU A 249 -21.32 40.05 2.91
N ALA A 250 -20.45 41.07 2.93
CA ALA A 250 -19.32 41.12 2.02
C ALA A 250 -18.35 40.00 2.40
N LEU A 251 -18.33 38.92 1.61
CA LEU A 251 -17.33 37.85 1.72
C LEU A 251 -15.94 38.49 1.60
N SER A 252 -15.17 38.49 2.68
CA SER A 252 -13.77 38.88 2.64
C SER A 252 -12.93 37.73 2.12
N LEU A 253 -12.02 38.02 1.19
CA LEU A 253 -11.04 37.05 0.69
C LEU A 253 -10.25 36.39 1.83
N ASP A 254 -9.91 37.14 2.89
CA ASP A 254 -9.19 36.59 4.03
C ASP A 254 -9.99 35.49 4.76
N THR A 255 -11.31 35.63 4.87
CA THR A 255 -12.19 34.61 5.47
C THR A 255 -12.15 33.32 4.67
N GLU A 256 -12.19 33.39 3.34
CA GLU A 256 -12.12 32.20 2.49
C GLU A 256 -10.74 31.53 2.53
N TYR A 257 -9.65 32.31 2.54
CA TYR A 257 -8.30 31.76 2.73
C TYR A 257 -8.13 31.09 4.10
N TRP A 258 -8.75 31.61 5.16
CA TRP A 258 -8.74 30.97 6.47
C TRP A 258 -9.54 29.67 6.48
N LYS A 259 -10.74 29.64 5.91
CA LYS A 259 -11.55 28.41 5.79
C LYS A 259 -10.80 27.32 5.02
N LEU A 260 -10.19 27.68 3.89
CA LEU A 260 -9.37 26.77 3.10
C LEU A 260 -8.20 26.21 3.91
N LEU A 261 -7.44 27.08 4.59
CA LEU A 261 -6.31 26.65 5.41
C LEU A 261 -6.73 25.77 6.57
N LEU A 262 -7.82 26.11 7.27
CA LEU A 262 -8.36 25.30 8.36
C LEU A 262 -8.72 23.90 7.87
N LYS A 263 -9.39 23.81 6.70
CA LYS A 263 -9.71 22.54 6.06
C LYS A 263 -8.44 21.72 5.74
N GLN A 264 -7.44 22.35 5.10
CA GLN A 264 -6.17 21.69 4.77
C GLN A 264 -5.39 21.22 6.02
N LEU A 265 -5.39 22.00 7.10
CA LEU A 265 -4.72 21.64 8.35
C LEU A 265 -5.46 20.51 9.09
N GLU A 266 -6.79 20.51 9.07
CA GLU A 266 -7.60 19.40 9.61
C GLU A 266 -7.32 18.11 8.85
N ASP A 267 -7.32 18.17 7.52
CA ASP A 267 -6.98 17.06 6.62
C ASP A 267 -5.56 16.53 6.90
N CYS A 268 -4.58 17.43 7.04
CA CYS A 268 -3.20 17.09 7.35
C CYS A 268 -3.05 16.46 8.75
N LEU A 269 -3.81 16.93 9.75
CA LEU A 269 -3.83 16.37 11.10
C LEU A 269 -4.40 14.94 11.10
N ILE A 270 -5.52 14.71 10.39
CA ILE A 270 -6.14 13.38 10.27
C ILE A 270 -5.17 12.41 9.60
N LEU A 271 -4.55 12.82 8.49
CA LEU A 271 -3.57 12.02 7.79
C LEU A 271 -2.36 11.72 8.68
N GLN A 272 -1.77 12.71 9.35
CA GLN A 272 -0.65 12.50 10.27
C GLN A 272 -1.02 11.57 11.44
N THR A 273 -2.25 11.66 11.95
CA THR A 273 -2.77 10.76 13.00
C THR A 273 -2.81 9.31 12.52
N LEU A 274 -3.29 9.09 11.29
CA LEU A 274 -3.26 7.76 10.65
C LEU A 274 -1.83 7.24 10.52
N LEU A 275 -0.90 8.07 10.03
CA LEU A 275 0.51 7.67 9.85
C LEU A 275 1.23 7.33 11.17
N HIS A 276 0.81 7.94 12.28
CA HIS A 276 1.33 7.63 13.61
C HIS A 276 0.78 6.33 14.20
N SER A 277 -0.38 5.86 13.73
CA SER A 277 -1.00 4.63 14.21
C SER A 277 -0.13 3.41 13.87
N LYS A 278 -0.07 2.46 14.81
CA LYS A 278 0.66 1.18 14.67
C LYS A 278 -0.18 0.06 15.23
N VAL A 279 -0.25 -1.07 14.53
CA VAL A 279 -0.71 -2.32 15.15
C VAL A 279 0.45 -2.89 15.94
N SER A 280 0.22 -3.26 17.21
CA SER A 280 1.21 -3.97 18.02
C SER A 280 1.35 -5.42 17.53
N THR A 281 1.91 -5.64 16.34
CA THR A 281 2.22 -6.98 15.83
C THR A 281 3.61 -7.40 16.31
N ARG A 282 3.67 -8.13 17.43
CA ARG A 282 4.94 -8.47 18.10
C ARG A 282 5.69 -9.67 17.48
N THR A 283 5.30 -10.21 16.33
CA THR A 283 5.68 -11.59 15.95
C THR A 283 6.14 -11.84 14.52
N LYS A 284 6.18 -10.87 13.61
CA LYS A 284 6.81 -11.06 12.28
C LYS A 284 8.21 -10.43 12.22
N ARG A 285 9.14 -11.07 11.49
CA ARG A 285 10.44 -10.45 11.14
C ARG A 285 10.15 -9.18 10.35
N VAL A 286 10.23 -8.03 11.00
CA VAL A 286 10.10 -6.73 10.35
C VAL A 286 11.36 -6.53 9.49
N SER A 287 11.18 -6.37 8.18
CA SER A 287 12.30 -6.07 7.28
C SER A 287 12.93 -4.74 7.66
N SER A 288 14.24 -4.58 7.48
CA SER A 288 14.92 -3.29 7.73
C SER A 288 14.30 -2.14 6.93
N LEU A 289 13.74 -2.43 5.76
CA LEU A 289 13.03 -1.44 4.92
C LEU A 289 11.74 -0.92 5.56
N GLN A 290 11.08 -1.72 6.41
CA GLN A 290 9.88 -1.32 7.15
C GLN A 290 10.21 -0.49 8.41
N THR A 291 11.49 -0.39 8.79
CA THR A 291 11.93 0.37 9.97
C THR A 291 12.26 1.85 9.71
N GLU A 292 12.31 2.29 8.45
CA GLU A 292 12.51 3.70 8.13
C GLU A 292 11.37 4.55 8.73
N PRO A 293 11.63 5.74 9.30
CA PRO A 293 10.57 6.60 9.83
C PRO A 293 9.70 7.15 8.70
N LEU A 294 8.39 7.30 8.92
CA LEU A 294 7.53 8.04 8.00
C LEU A 294 7.89 9.54 8.09
N GLY A 295 7.83 10.23 6.96
CA GLY A 295 8.05 11.68 6.95
C GLY A 295 6.95 12.39 7.73
N ARG A 296 7.30 13.48 8.40
CA ARG A 296 6.31 14.41 8.97
C ARG A 296 5.68 15.23 7.85
N LEU A 297 4.36 15.37 7.91
CA LEU A 297 3.57 16.10 6.93
C LEU A 297 3.38 17.56 7.34
N SER A 298 3.25 18.40 6.32
CA SER A 298 2.74 19.76 6.41
C SER A 298 1.89 20.04 5.18
N VAL A 299 1.01 21.03 5.25
CA VAL A 299 0.18 21.44 4.10
C VAL A 299 1.06 21.78 2.90
N LYS A 300 2.19 22.47 3.13
CA LYS A 300 3.16 22.78 2.07
C LYS A 300 3.66 21.52 1.35
N LYS A 301 4.10 20.51 2.13
CA LYS A 301 4.62 19.26 1.54
C LYS A 301 3.57 18.51 0.75
N LEU A 302 2.31 18.50 1.22
CA LEU A 302 1.21 17.87 0.50
C LEU A 302 0.87 18.63 -0.79
N LEU A 303 0.88 19.96 -0.76
CA LEU A 303 0.70 20.79 -1.95
C LEU A 303 1.83 20.59 -2.98
N GLU A 304 3.06 20.34 -2.53
CA GLU A 304 4.24 20.10 -3.38
C GLU A 304 4.40 18.63 -3.85
N ALA A 305 3.61 17.70 -3.29
CA ALA A 305 3.74 16.27 -3.55
C ALA A 305 3.05 15.79 -4.84
N GLY A 306 2.29 16.65 -5.50
CA GLY A 306 1.49 16.29 -6.68
C GLY A 306 0.21 15.54 -6.32
N LYS A 307 -0.66 15.31 -7.31
CA LYS A 307 -2.00 14.72 -7.09
C LYS A 307 -1.98 13.31 -6.47
N GLY A 308 -0.90 12.55 -6.70
CA GLY A 308 -0.70 11.23 -6.09
C GLY A 308 -0.09 11.27 -4.69
N GLY A 309 0.27 12.45 -4.17
CA GLY A 309 1.08 12.58 -2.96
C GLY A 309 0.43 12.03 -1.69
N ILE A 310 -0.89 12.20 -1.54
CA ILE A 310 -1.66 11.66 -0.41
C ILE A 310 -1.70 10.13 -0.49
N ALA A 311 -2.06 9.58 -1.65
CA ALA A 311 -2.10 8.13 -1.89
C ALA A 311 -0.74 7.46 -1.69
N ASP A 312 0.34 8.07 -2.19
CA ASP A 312 1.73 7.63 -2.01
C ASP A 312 2.12 7.60 -0.52
N THR A 313 1.73 8.62 0.23
CA THR A 313 2.00 8.69 1.67
C THR A 313 1.28 7.59 2.44
N VAL A 314 0.00 7.33 2.12
CA VAL A 314 -0.77 6.24 2.73
C VAL A 314 -0.21 4.88 2.31
N ALA A 315 0.16 4.68 1.05
CA ALA A 315 0.77 3.45 0.56
C ALA A 315 2.07 3.09 1.30
N LYS A 316 2.92 4.08 1.58
CA LYS A 316 4.13 3.89 2.41
C LYS A 316 3.82 3.48 3.84
N TRP A 317 2.73 3.99 4.42
CA TRP A 317 2.27 3.55 5.73
C TRP A 317 1.70 2.12 5.69
N VAL A 318 0.87 1.78 4.69
CA VAL A 318 0.36 0.42 4.46
C VAL A 318 1.51 -0.59 4.37
N PHE A 319 2.56 -0.27 3.60
CA PHE A 319 3.76 -1.10 3.47
C PHE A 319 4.47 -1.32 4.82
N LYS A 320 4.61 -0.27 5.64
CA LYS A 320 5.28 -0.37 6.94
C LYS A 320 4.51 -1.20 7.95
N GLN A 321 3.18 -1.22 7.88
CA GLN A 321 2.34 -2.03 8.75
C GLN A 321 2.11 -3.47 8.23
N ASP A 322 2.54 -3.79 6.99
CA ASP A 322 2.29 -5.08 6.30
C ASP A 322 0.79 -5.44 6.23
N PHE A 323 -0.07 -4.46 5.94
CA PHE A 323 -1.51 -4.74 5.79
C PHE A 323 -1.81 -5.51 4.50
N SER A 324 -2.71 -6.48 4.63
CA SER A 324 -3.30 -7.16 3.47
C SER A 324 -4.24 -6.20 2.73
N PRO A 325 -4.36 -6.29 1.39
CA PRO A 325 -5.34 -5.52 0.61
C PRO A 325 -6.77 -5.56 1.19
N LEU A 326 -7.16 -6.69 1.79
CA LEU A 326 -8.47 -6.89 2.42
C LEU A 326 -8.77 -5.87 3.54
N VAL A 327 -7.76 -5.42 4.29
CA VAL A 327 -7.96 -4.46 5.41
C VAL A 327 -8.43 -3.11 4.88
N LEU A 328 -7.92 -2.68 3.73
CA LEU A 328 -8.31 -1.44 3.07
C LEU A 328 -9.76 -1.52 2.58
N ASN A 329 -10.13 -2.63 1.95
CA ASN A 329 -11.50 -2.88 1.48
C ASN A 329 -12.51 -2.92 2.64
N LEU A 330 -12.16 -3.55 3.77
CA LEU A 330 -13.02 -3.63 4.95
C LEU A 330 -13.35 -2.25 5.54
N ALA A 331 -12.37 -1.34 5.60
CA ALA A 331 -12.59 0.02 6.07
C ALA A 331 -13.53 0.80 5.14
N GLN A 332 -13.48 0.56 3.83
CA GLN A 332 -14.37 1.19 2.87
C GLN A 332 -15.80 0.64 2.93
N HIS A 333 -16.00 -0.68 3.02
CA HIS A 333 -17.34 -1.29 3.08
C HIS A 333 -18.14 -0.96 4.34
N LYS A 334 -17.47 -0.73 5.48
CA LYS A 334 -18.15 -0.21 6.68
C LYS A 334 -18.69 1.22 6.51
N THR A 335 -18.25 1.93 5.47
CA THR A 335 -18.75 3.27 5.12
C THR A 335 -20.07 3.21 4.35
N SER A 336 -20.33 2.13 3.59
CA SER A 336 -21.55 1.95 2.78
C SER A 336 -22.71 1.24 3.48
N ALA A 337 -22.47 0.62 4.65
CA ALA A 337 -23.46 -0.16 5.40
C ALA A 337 -24.56 0.66 6.12
N ASP A 338 -24.56 1.99 5.98
CA ASP A 338 -25.71 2.83 6.36
C ASP A 338 -26.84 2.81 5.29
N SER A 339 -26.63 2.13 4.16
CA SER A 339 -27.68 1.76 3.21
C SER A 339 -28.04 0.28 3.33
N THR A 340 -29.34 0.02 3.46
CA THR A 340 -29.98 -1.28 3.71
C THR A 340 -29.75 -2.30 2.58
N GLU A 341 -28.59 -2.97 2.56
CA GLU A 341 -28.40 -4.22 1.82
C GLU A 341 -27.67 -5.26 2.70
N GLU A 342 -28.20 -6.49 2.70
CA GLU A 342 -27.75 -7.60 3.54
C GLU A 342 -26.27 -7.95 3.29
N PRO A 343 -25.51 -8.34 4.33
CA PRO A 343 -24.11 -8.69 4.15
C PRO A 343 -24.03 -10.00 3.37
N VAL A 344 -23.40 -9.98 2.19
CA VAL A 344 -23.02 -11.21 1.50
C VAL A 344 -21.99 -11.93 2.37
N GLU A 345 -22.43 -13.03 2.98
CA GLU A 345 -21.59 -13.99 3.71
C GLU A 345 -20.51 -14.56 2.77
N MET A 346 -19.35 -13.92 2.67
CA MET A 346 -18.20 -14.57 2.01
C MET A 346 -16.82 -14.38 2.65
N HIS A 347 -16.61 -13.50 3.64
CA HIS A 347 -15.26 -13.26 4.15
C HIS A 347 -15.14 -13.06 5.67
N THR A 348 -15.84 -13.88 6.47
CA THR A 348 -15.73 -13.87 7.94
C THR A 348 -14.75 -14.91 8.51
N HIS A 349 -13.84 -15.46 7.71
CA HIS A 349 -12.93 -16.54 8.15
C HIS A 349 -11.43 -16.28 7.97
N ILE A 350 -11.02 -15.03 7.74
CA ILE A 350 -9.60 -14.68 7.76
C ILE A 350 -9.48 -13.48 8.69
N PHE A 351 -9.09 -13.70 9.94
CA PHE A 351 -8.26 -12.85 10.81
C PHE A 351 -8.55 -13.13 12.31
N LEU A 352 -7.57 -13.80 12.93
CA LEU A 352 -7.08 -13.70 14.30
C LEU A 352 -7.97 -14.14 15.48
N GLU A 353 -7.63 -15.32 16.01
CA GLU A 353 -7.74 -15.65 17.44
C GLU A 353 -6.81 -14.72 18.24
N GLU A 354 -7.27 -13.56 18.74
CA GLU A 354 -6.83 -12.91 20.01
C GLU A 354 -7.45 -11.49 20.20
N PRO A 355 -8.02 -11.16 21.38
CA PRO A 355 -8.82 -9.94 21.60
C PRO A 355 -8.04 -8.61 21.72
N GLU A 356 -6.72 -8.63 21.96
CA GLU A 356 -5.91 -7.40 22.09
C GLU A 356 -5.41 -6.86 20.73
N ALA A 357 -5.22 -7.74 19.75
CA ALA A 357 -4.93 -7.34 18.36
C ALA A 357 -6.16 -6.70 17.68
N ASP A 358 -7.35 -7.05 18.15
CA ASP A 358 -8.66 -6.62 17.63
C ASP A 358 -8.93 -5.14 17.91
N ALA A 359 -8.67 -4.65 19.13
CA ALA A 359 -8.89 -3.24 19.50
C ALA A 359 -7.94 -2.26 18.77
N GLY A 360 -6.68 -2.68 18.54
CA GLY A 360 -5.72 -1.89 17.78
C GLY A 360 -6.09 -1.79 16.30
N LEU A 361 -6.59 -2.89 15.72
CA LEU A 361 -7.08 -2.91 14.34
C LEU A 361 -8.35 -2.08 14.18
N GLU A 362 -9.30 -2.16 15.12
CA GLU A 362 -10.53 -1.36 15.10
C GLU A 362 -10.24 0.15 15.10
N THR A 363 -9.29 0.59 15.92
CA THR A 363 -8.83 2.00 15.92
C THR A 363 -8.29 2.43 14.57
N ILE A 364 -7.53 1.56 13.89
CA ILE A 364 -6.97 1.84 12.56
C ILE A 364 -8.06 1.87 11.50
N LEU A 365 -9.03 0.96 11.56
CA LEU A 365 -10.17 0.96 10.64
C LEU A 365 -10.97 2.26 10.75
N GLU A 366 -11.16 2.78 11.97
CA GLU A 366 -11.84 4.06 12.19
C GLU A 366 -11.03 5.25 11.64
N LEU A 367 -9.71 5.28 11.88
CA LEU A 367 -8.84 6.32 11.32
C LEU A 367 -8.78 6.26 9.78
N LEU A 368 -8.77 5.06 9.19
CA LEU A 368 -8.85 4.85 7.74
C LEU A 368 -10.18 5.33 7.18
N ARG A 369 -11.31 5.04 7.86
CA ARG A 369 -12.63 5.53 7.48
C ARG A 369 -12.67 7.06 7.47
N LEU A 370 -12.13 7.70 8.50
CA LEU A 370 -12.01 9.15 8.54
C LEU A 370 -11.16 9.69 7.39
N ALA A 371 -10.03 9.04 7.09
CA ALA A 371 -9.20 9.43 5.94
C ALA A 371 -9.93 9.30 4.60
N TYR A 372 -10.68 8.20 4.37
CA TYR A 372 -11.48 8.05 3.14
C TYR A 372 -12.57 9.12 3.00
N GLN A 373 -13.18 9.54 4.12
CA GLN A 373 -14.18 10.61 4.10
C GLN A 373 -13.57 11.98 3.76
N GLN A 374 -12.34 12.25 4.20
CA GLN A 374 -11.67 13.52 3.89
C GLN A 374 -11.02 13.56 2.50
N PHE A 375 -10.60 12.40 1.99
CA PHE A 375 -9.86 12.27 0.73
C PHE A 375 -10.56 11.30 -0.25
N PRO A 376 -11.80 11.58 -0.68
CA PRO A 376 -12.57 10.67 -1.50
C PRO A 376 -11.98 10.43 -2.90
N CYS A 377 -11.24 11.40 -3.46
CA CYS A 377 -10.61 11.27 -4.78
C CYS A 377 -9.20 10.67 -4.64
N SER A 378 -8.40 11.23 -3.73
CA SER A 378 -7.01 10.84 -3.51
C SER A 378 -6.86 9.44 -2.90
N LEU A 379 -7.85 8.97 -2.14
CA LEU A 379 -7.89 7.62 -1.56
C LEU A 379 -8.99 6.73 -2.14
N GLU A 380 -9.44 7.03 -3.36
CA GLU A 380 -10.28 6.11 -4.14
C GLU A 380 -9.62 4.72 -4.22
N VAL A 381 -10.43 3.66 -4.26
CA VAL A 381 -9.98 2.24 -4.26
C VAL A 381 -8.84 2.02 -5.24
N ASP A 382 -9.06 2.34 -6.52
CA ASP A 382 -8.11 2.08 -7.59
C ASP A 382 -6.84 2.92 -7.44
N VAL A 383 -6.98 4.17 -6.99
CA VAL A 383 -5.86 5.08 -6.77
C VAL A 383 -4.97 4.57 -5.64
N LEU A 384 -5.56 4.19 -4.51
CA LEU A 384 -4.81 3.70 -3.36
C LEU A 384 -4.16 2.34 -3.65
N HIS A 385 -4.88 1.40 -4.28
CA HIS A 385 -4.33 0.11 -4.66
C HIS A 385 -3.21 0.22 -5.71
N ALA A 386 -3.32 1.14 -6.66
CA ALA A 386 -2.24 1.44 -7.62
C ALA A 386 -0.97 1.93 -6.89
N HIS A 387 -1.10 2.88 -5.96
CA HIS A 387 0.05 3.38 -5.19
C HIS A 387 0.63 2.31 -4.24
N CYS A 388 -0.21 1.50 -3.60
CA CYS A 388 0.27 0.38 -2.78
C CYS A 388 1.01 -0.63 -3.64
N SER A 389 0.44 -1.04 -4.78
CA SER A 389 1.08 -1.97 -5.71
C SER A 389 2.46 -1.45 -6.15
N TRP A 390 2.53 -0.16 -6.51
CA TRP A 390 3.77 0.48 -6.92
C TRP A 390 4.81 0.55 -5.79
N GLU A 391 4.41 0.95 -4.57
CA GLU A 391 5.29 1.02 -3.42
C GLU A 391 5.90 -0.36 -3.09
N TYR A 392 5.07 -1.40 -3.03
CA TYR A 392 5.54 -2.77 -2.74
C TYR A 392 6.54 -3.28 -3.80
N VAL A 393 6.33 -3.02 -5.10
CA VAL A 393 7.31 -3.44 -6.14
C VAL A 393 8.60 -2.62 -6.09
N VAL A 394 8.53 -1.34 -5.73
CA VAL A 394 9.73 -0.50 -5.52
C VAL A 394 10.55 -1.04 -4.34
N GLN A 395 9.91 -1.44 -3.24
CA GLN A 395 10.59 -2.01 -2.09
C GLN A 395 11.16 -3.41 -2.37
N TRP A 396 10.41 -4.26 -3.07
CA TRP A 396 10.95 -5.53 -3.59
C TRP A 396 12.16 -5.31 -4.51
N ASN A 397 12.15 -4.27 -5.35
CA ASN A 397 13.27 -3.99 -6.23
C ASN A 397 14.56 -3.63 -5.48
N LYS A 398 14.44 -3.03 -4.27
CA LYS A 398 15.56 -2.75 -3.38
C LYS A 398 16.07 -4.02 -2.69
N ASP A 399 15.18 -4.92 -2.30
CA ASP A 399 15.52 -6.22 -1.70
C ASP A 399 14.80 -7.39 -2.39
N PRO A 400 15.35 -7.92 -3.50
CA PRO A 400 14.71 -8.96 -4.30
C PRO A 400 14.58 -10.32 -3.63
N GLU A 401 15.23 -10.54 -2.48
CA GLU A 401 15.12 -11.78 -1.72
C GLU A 401 13.77 -11.88 -0.99
N GLU A 402 13.18 -10.74 -0.60
CA GLU A 402 11.87 -10.67 0.05
C GLU A 402 10.74 -10.74 -0.98
N ALA A 403 10.55 -11.93 -1.55
CA ALA A 403 9.52 -12.16 -2.58
C ALA A 403 8.09 -11.85 -2.12
N CYS A 404 7.84 -11.84 -0.79
CA CYS A 404 6.56 -11.44 -0.21
C CYS A 404 6.13 -10.03 -0.65
N PHE A 405 7.07 -9.11 -0.83
CA PHE A 405 6.75 -7.75 -1.29
C PHE A 405 6.23 -7.74 -2.73
N LEU A 406 6.80 -8.55 -3.63
CA LEU A 406 6.29 -8.65 -4.99
C LEU A 406 4.91 -9.34 -5.03
N ILE A 407 4.69 -10.34 -4.17
CA ILE A 407 3.39 -11.00 -4.04
C ILE A 407 2.34 -9.97 -3.59
N ARG A 408 2.62 -9.21 -2.53
CA ARG A 408 1.72 -8.14 -2.05
C ARG A 408 1.45 -7.08 -3.10
N SER A 409 2.48 -6.71 -3.88
CA SER A 409 2.32 -5.78 -5.00
C SER A 409 1.27 -6.29 -6.01
N ILE A 410 1.32 -7.58 -6.36
CA ILE A 410 0.36 -8.18 -7.29
C ILE A 410 -1.02 -8.34 -6.65
N ASP A 411 -1.11 -8.66 -5.36
CA ASP A 411 -2.39 -8.72 -4.66
C ASP A 411 -3.09 -7.35 -4.69
N HIS A 412 -2.36 -6.26 -4.45
CA HIS A 412 -2.92 -4.91 -4.61
C HIS A 412 -3.30 -4.60 -6.06
N LEU A 413 -2.49 -5.00 -7.05
CA LEU A 413 -2.80 -4.84 -8.47
C LEU A 413 -4.12 -5.51 -8.86
N ARG A 414 -4.39 -6.71 -8.34
CA ARG A 414 -5.62 -7.48 -8.58
C ARG A 414 -6.85 -6.87 -7.91
N CYS A 415 -6.67 -6.04 -6.89
CA CYS A 415 -7.76 -5.30 -6.24
C CYS A 415 -8.15 -4.02 -6.99
N ILE A 416 -7.40 -3.61 -8.01
CA ILE A 416 -7.78 -2.48 -8.88
C ILE A 416 -8.95 -2.93 -9.76
N VAL A 417 -10.07 -2.22 -9.67
CA VAL A 417 -11.33 -2.51 -10.36
C VAL A 417 -11.32 -1.98 -11.79
N ASN A 418 -10.85 -0.75 -12.01
CA ASN A 418 -10.78 -0.18 -13.35
C ASN A 418 -9.65 -0.82 -14.18
N ALA A 419 -10.03 -1.52 -15.23
CA ALA A 419 -9.12 -2.27 -16.09
C ALA A 419 -8.08 -1.39 -16.80
N HIS A 420 -8.36 -0.11 -17.10
CA HIS A 420 -7.38 0.80 -17.72
C HIS A 420 -6.23 1.11 -16.76
N VAL A 421 -6.55 1.37 -15.48
CA VAL A 421 -5.55 1.61 -14.43
C VAL A 421 -4.76 0.33 -14.16
N GLN A 422 -5.45 -0.81 -13.99
CA GLN A 422 -4.83 -2.10 -13.75
C GLN A 422 -3.84 -2.47 -14.88
N HIS A 423 -4.27 -2.32 -16.14
CA HIS A 423 -3.43 -2.52 -17.32
C HIS A 423 -2.18 -1.63 -17.30
N GLY A 424 -2.38 -0.32 -17.09
CA GLY A 424 -1.28 0.64 -17.10
C GLY A 424 -0.23 0.36 -16.03
N ILE A 425 -0.67 0.10 -14.79
CA ILE A 425 0.23 -0.25 -13.68
C ILE A 425 0.96 -1.56 -13.97
N ALA A 426 0.26 -2.60 -14.43
CA ALA A 426 0.87 -3.88 -14.75
C ALA A 426 1.96 -3.76 -15.85
N LEU A 427 1.68 -2.99 -16.90
CA LEU A 427 2.63 -2.73 -17.98
C LEU A 427 3.84 -1.91 -17.51
N MET A 428 3.62 -0.90 -16.65
CA MET A 428 4.70 -0.12 -16.06
C MET A 428 5.59 -0.97 -15.14
N MET A 429 5.00 -1.83 -14.30
CA MET A 429 5.74 -2.78 -13.47
C MET A 429 6.62 -3.69 -14.32
N TRP A 430 6.06 -4.25 -15.40
CA TRP A 430 6.78 -5.11 -16.33
C TRP A 430 8.03 -4.43 -16.90
N ASN A 431 7.83 -3.23 -17.49
CA ASN A 431 8.87 -2.47 -18.17
C ASN A 431 9.94 -1.96 -17.21
N THR A 432 9.55 -1.58 -15.99
CA THR A 432 10.45 -0.94 -15.03
C THR A 432 11.28 -1.94 -14.24
N PHE A 433 10.67 -3.03 -13.75
CA PHE A 433 11.30 -3.89 -12.73
C PHE A 433 11.49 -5.36 -13.14
N ILE A 434 10.65 -5.88 -14.04
CA ILE A 434 10.52 -7.33 -14.24
C ILE A 434 11.32 -7.84 -15.44
N VAL A 435 11.17 -7.22 -16.61
CA VAL A 435 11.64 -7.78 -17.90
C VAL A 435 13.12 -8.17 -17.91
N LYS A 436 14.00 -7.35 -17.30
CA LYS A 436 15.45 -7.60 -17.26
C LYS A 436 15.82 -8.81 -16.38
N ARG A 437 15.14 -8.96 -15.24
CA ARG A 437 15.36 -10.08 -14.31
C ARG A 437 14.85 -11.39 -14.90
N LEU A 438 13.65 -11.37 -15.50
CA LEU A 438 13.08 -12.54 -16.17
C LEU A 438 13.96 -12.99 -17.34
N SER A 439 14.47 -12.05 -18.14
CA SER A 439 15.42 -12.35 -19.22
C SER A 439 16.68 -13.07 -18.71
N SER A 440 17.26 -12.57 -17.61
CA SER A 440 18.44 -13.18 -16.98
C SER A 440 18.16 -14.59 -16.46
N ALA A 441 17.01 -14.79 -15.79
CA ALA A 441 16.56 -16.11 -15.33
C ALA A 441 16.38 -17.08 -16.51
N THR A 442 15.77 -16.61 -17.59
CA THR A 442 15.52 -17.41 -18.80
C THR A 442 16.81 -17.97 -19.39
N TYR A 443 17.80 -17.11 -19.63
CA TYR A 443 19.08 -17.54 -20.22
C TYR A 443 19.90 -18.42 -19.28
N LEU A 444 19.81 -18.19 -17.96
CA LEU A 444 20.43 -19.07 -16.97
C LEU A 444 19.83 -20.48 -17.05
N MET A 445 18.49 -20.57 -17.01
CA MET A 445 17.77 -21.84 -17.03
C MET A 445 17.96 -22.59 -18.35
N ASP A 446 17.98 -21.89 -19.48
CA ASP A 446 18.24 -22.49 -20.80
C ASP A 446 19.66 -23.06 -20.93
N LYS A 447 20.65 -22.36 -20.37
CA LYS A 447 22.03 -22.85 -20.31
C LYS A 447 22.17 -24.10 -19.43
N VAL A 448 21.47 -24.13 -18.30
CA VAL A 448 21.58 -25.19 -17.29
C VAL A 448 20.73 -26.43 -17.65
N GLY A 449 19.58 -26.24 -18.31
CA GLY A 449 18.68 -27.32 -18.72
C GLY A 449 17.97 -28.03 -17.57
N LYS A 450 17.91 -27.41 -16.39
CA LYS A 450 17.23 -27.89 -15.17
C LYS A 450 17.04 -26.71 -14.21
N ALA A 451 16.25 -26.90 -13.15
CA ALA A 451 16.13 -25.91 -12.07
C ALA A 451 17.51 -25.53 -11.49
N PRO A 452 17.96 -24.27 -11.62
CA PRO A 452 19.18 -23.80 -10.97
C PRO A 452 19.05 -23.85 -9.45
N LYS A 453 20.14 -24.24 -8.78
CA LYS A 453 20.26 -24.20 -7.31
C LYS A 453 20.75 -22.83 -6.85
N ASP A 454 20.57 -22.49 -5.57
CA ASP A 454 20.93 -21.19 -4.95
C ASP A 454 22.18 -20.50 -5.53
N ARG A 455 23.35 -21.18 -5.54
CA ARG A 455 24.62 -20.60 -6.05
C ARG A 455 24.54 -20.10 -7.50
N LEU A 456 23.74 -20.77 -8.35
CA LEU A 456 23.53 -20.37 -9.73
C LEU A 456 22.49 -19.24 -9.83
N CYS A 457 21.41 -19.31 -9.04
CA CYS A 457 20.37 -18.29 -8.98
C CYS A 457 20.92 -16.91 -8.58
N ARG A 458 21.90 -16.86 -7.67
CA ARG A 458 22.56 -15.61 -7.27
C ARG A 458 23.28 -14.88 -8.42
N ARG A 459 23.59 -15.56 -9.54
CA ARG A 459 24.10 -14.90 -10.76
C ARG A 459 23.03 -14.08 -11.48
N ALA A 460 21.76 -14.33 -11.18
CA ALA A 460 20.59 -13.58 -11.59
C ALA A 460 19.97 -12.77 -10.42
N SER A 461 20.79 -12.51 -9.38
CA SER A 461 20.51 -11.57 -8.27
C SER A 461 19.51 -12.01 -7.19
N MET A 462 19.17 -13.30 -7.08
CA MET A 462 18.29 -13.81 -6.02
C MET A 462 18.55 -15.28 -5.69
N SER A 463 18.10 -15.76 -4.53
CA SER A 463 18.12 -17.17 -4.13
C SER A 463 17.21 -18.05 -4.99
N ASP A 464 17.29 -19.38 -4.86
CA ASP A 464 16.41 -20.31 -5.59
C ASP A 464 14.96 -20.28 -5.12
N THR A 465 14.72 -20.09 -3.82
CA THR A 465 13.39 -19.84 -3.24
C THR A 465 12.79 -18.54 -3.78
N ALA A 466 13.54 -17.43 -3.72
CA ALA A 466 13.10 -16.14 -4.24
C ALA A 466 12.89 -16.17 -5.77
N MET A 467 13.75 -16.88 -6.52
CA MET A 467 13.58 -17.09 -7.96
C MET A 467 12.28 -17.82 -8.30
N THR A 468 11.93 -18.85 -7.53
CA THR A 468 10.69 -19.60 -7.74
C THR A 468 9.47 -18.70 -7.55
N ALA A 469 9.43 -17.96 -6.44
CA ALA A 469 8.36 -17.00 -6.17
C ALA A 469 8.30 -15.86 -7.20
N PHE A 470 9.46 -15.32 -7.62
CA PHE A 470 9.56 -14.30 -8.65
C PHE A 470 8.96 -14.76 -9.99
N LEU A 471 9.26 -15.99 -10.45
CA LEU A 471 8.71 -16.52 -11.69
C LEU A 471 7.20 -16.75 -11.60
N GLY A 472 6.71 -17.18 -10.43
CA GLY A 472 5.28 -17.26 -10.14
C GLY A 472 4.60 -15.89 -10.25
N CYS A 473 5.19 -14.86 -9.63
CA CYS A 473 4.72 -13.48 -9.70
C CYS A 473 4.75 -12.91 -11.13
N CYS A 474 5.76 -13.25 -11.92
CA CYS A 474 5.83 -12.81 -13.32
C CYS A 474 4.69 -13.41 -14.17
N SER A 475 4.33 -14.67 -13.92
CA SER A 475 3.20 -15.34 -14.57
C SER A 475 1.89 -14.67 -14.19
N ASP A 476 1.71 -14.38 -12.90
CA ASP A 476 0.54 -13.69 -12.36
C ASP A 476 0.39 -12.27 -12.91
N LEU A 477 1.47 -11.50 -12.97
CA LEU A 477 1.48 -10.15 -13.53
C LEU A 477 1.07 -10.14 -15.00
N LEU A 478 1.63 -11.06 -15.81
CA LEU A 478 1.31 -11.14 -17.23
C LEU A 478 -0.13 -11.63 -17.46
N GLN A 479 -0.62 -12.55 -16.63
CA GLN A 479 -2.02 -12.97 -16.66
C GLN A 479 -2.96 -11.80 -16.34
N THR A 480 -2.71 -11.07 -15.26
CA THR A 480 -3.49 -9.88 -14.90
C THR A 480 -3.44 -8.81 -15.99
N LEU A 481 -2.29 -8.64 -16.66
CA LEU A 481 -2.18 -7.73 -17.80
C LEU A 481 -3.03 -8.17 -19.02
N LEU A 482 -3.09 -9.47 -19.32
CA LEU A 482 -3.95 -10.01 -20.39
C LEU A 482 -5.43 -9.85 -20.06
N GLU A 483 -5.83 -10.16 -18.83
CA GLU A 483 -7.20 -10.01 -18.34
C GLU A 483 -7.65 -8.54 -18.34
N ALA A 484 -6.78 -7.63 -17.90
CA ALA A 484 -7.03 -6.20 -17.91
C ALA A 484 -7.17 -5.65 -19.33
N ASP A 485 -6.33 -6.08 -20.29
CA ASP A 485 -6.44 -5.63 -21.68
C ASP A 485 -7.80 -6.00 -22.30
N VAL A 486 -8.29 -7.21 -22.04
CA VAL A 486 -9.62 -7.65 -22.50
C VAL A 486 -10.73 -6.87 -21.79
N SER A 487 -10.64 -6.73 -20.46
CA SER A 487 -11.67 -6.06 -19.65
C SER A 487 -11.73 -4.55 -19.95
N SER A 488 -10.62 -3.95 -20.38
CA SER A 488 -10.53 -2.52 -20.70
C SER A 488 -11.41 -2.12 -21.89
N ASP A 489 -11.72 -3.05 -22.80
CA ASP A 489 -12.63 -2.79 -23.94
C ASP A 489 -14.10 -2.62 -23.47
N GLU A 490 -14.46 -3.18 -22.31
CA GLU A 490 -15.82 -3.11 -21.74
C GLU A 490 -15.99 -1.95 -20.74
N MET A 491 -14.89 -1.34 -20.28
CA MET A 491 -14.89 -0.29 -19.26
C MET A 491 -14.54 1.08 -19.85
N GLN A 492 -15.08 2.14 -19.25
CA GLN A 492 -14.64 3.51 -19.55
C GLN A 492 -13.37 3.84 -18.76
N ALA A 493 -12.51 4.67 -19.35
CA ALA A 493 -11.38 5.25 -18.63
C ALA A 493 -11.90 6.10 -17.47
N PRO A 494 -11.29 6.00 -16.27
CA PRO A 494 -11.74 6.73 -15.10
C PRO A 494 -11.43 8.23 -15.25
N VAL A 495 -12.28 9.06 -14.67
CA VAL A 495 -12.06 10.51 -14.57
C VAL A 495 -11.39 10.77 -13.23
N LEU A 496 -10.17 11.31 -13.27
CA LEU A 496 -9.40 11.60 -12.06
C LEU A 496 -9.71 13.02 -11.58
N ASP A 497 -10.55 13.10 -10.55
CA ASP A 497 -10.88 14.35 -9.88
C ASP A 497 -9.88 14.68 -8.75
N THR A 498 -10.02 15.85 -8.15
CA THR A 498 -9.20 16.31 -7.03
C THR A 498 -10.10 17.02 -6.02
N GLU A 499 -9.84 16.83 -4.74
CA GLU A 499 -10.59 17.49 -3.68
C GLU A 499 -10.49 19.02 -3.80
N ASP A 500 -11.59 19.74 -3.57
CA ASP A 500 -11.67 21.20 -3.71
C ASP A 500 -10.58 21.94 -2.91
N ALA A 501 -10.26 21.44 -1.71
CA ALA A 501 -9.22 22.00 -0.85
C ALA A 501 -7.79 21.81 -1.38
N TRP A 502 -7.61 20.93 -2.37
CA TRP A 502 -6.31 20.48 -2.89
C TRP A 502 -6.17 20.70 -4.41
N VAL A 503 -7.04 21.50 -5.03
CA VAL A 503 -6.98 21.84 -6.47
C VAL A 503 -5.66 22.54 -6.85
N SER A 504 -5.05 23.28 -5.93
CA SER A 504 -3.80 24.02 -6.16
C SER A 504 -2.53 23.19 -5.96
N VAL A 505 -2.63 21.86 -5.92
CA VAL A 505 -1.48 20.97 -5.78
C VAL A 505 -0.58 21.07 -7.01
N GLU A 506 0.71 21.29 -6.77
CA GLU A 506 1.77 21.35 -7.78
C GLU A 506 2.80 20.26 -7.47
N GLY A 507 3.14 19.40 -8.43
CA GLY A 507 4.12 18.36 -8.17
C GLY A 507 4.20 17.30 -9.27
N PRO A 508 4.82 16.15 -8.98
CA PRO A 508 4.91 15.06 -9.94
C PRO A 508 3.53 14.52 -10.32
N VAL A 509 3.44 14.05 -11.56
CA VAL A 509 2.26 13.36 -12.11
C VAL A 509 1.98 12.10 -11.30
N SER A 510 0.70 11.85 -11.00
CA SER A 510 0.30 10.66 -10.25
C SER A 510 0.62 9.37 -11.02
N ILE A 511 0.93 8.28 -10.32
CA ILE A 511 1.19 6.99 -10.97
C ILE A 511 -0.04 6.50 -11.76
N VAL A 512 -1.25 6.87 -11.33
CA VAL A 512 -2.50 6.52 -12.00
C VAL A 512 -2.65 7.30 -13.31
N GLU A 513 -2.30 8.59 -13.32
CA GLU A 513 -2.26 9.39 -14.56
C GLU A 513 -1.25 8.79 -15.56
N LEU A 514 -0.05 8.40 -15.08
CA LEU A 514 0.95 7.71 -15.91
C LEU A 514 0.46 6.34 -16.41
N ALA A 515 -0.33 5.62 -15.62
CA ALA A 515 -0.92 4.34 -16.01
C ALA A 515 -1.92 4.52 -17.16
N LEU A 516 -2.76 5.55 -17.10
CA LEU A 516 -3.75 5.85 -18.15
C LEU A 516 -3.09 6.32 -19.47
N GLU A 517 -1.87 6.86 -19.40
CA GLU A 517 -1.08 7.24 -20.58
C GLU A 517 -0.40 6.04 -21.26
N GLN A 518 -0.45 4.85 -20.67
CA GLN A 518 0.20 3.67 -21.24
C GLN A 518 -0.47 3.21 -22.53
N LYS A 519 0.34 2.71 -23.48
CA LYS A 519 -0.16 2.13 -24.72
C LYS A 519 -0.79 0.77 -24.47
N ARG A 520 -1.75 0.41 -25.33
CA ARG A 520 -2.30 -0.94 -25.38
C ARG A 520 -1.22 -1.97 -25.72
N ILE A 521 -1.30 -3.15 -25.14
CA ILE A 521 -0.38 -4.25 -25.42
C ILE A 521 -0.69 -4.90 -26.77
N HIS A 522 0.30 -5.56 -27.35
CA HIS A 522 0.07 -6.53 -28.40
C HIS A 522 -0.24 -7.89 -27.75
N TYR A 523 -1.51 -8.18 -27.54
CA TYR A 523 -2.00 -9.35 -26.79
C TYR A 523 -1.26 -10.67 -27.11
N PRO A 524 -1.08 -11.07 -28.39
CA PRO A 524 -0.38 -12.32 -28.71
C PRO A 524 1.08 -12.36 -28.25
N LEU A 525 1.76 -11.19 -28.19
CA LEU A 525 3.13 -11.12 -27.70
C LEU A 525 3.20 -11.33 -26.19
N VAL A 526 2.22 -10.78 -25.45
CA VAL A 526 2.12 -10.95 -24.00
C VAL A 526 1.75 -12.39 -23.66
N GLU A 527 0.82 -13.01 -24.38
CA GLU A 527 0.49 -14.44 -24.24
C GLU A 527 1.71 -15.33 -24.48
N HIS A 528 2.47 -15.06 -25.54
CA HIS A 528 3.71 -15.79 -25.83
C HIS A 528 4.75 -15.65 -24.70
N GLN A 529 4.91 -14.45 -24.13
CA GLN A 529 5.79 -14.19 -22.99
C GLN A 529 5.27 -14.87 -21.70
N PHE A 530 3.96 -14.91 -21.49
CA PHE A 530 3.31 -15.61 -20.39
C PHE A 530 3.61 -17.11 -20.44
N VAL A 531 3.46 -17.75 -21.61
CA VAL A 531 3.78 -19.18 -21.79
C VAL A 531 5.24 -19.46 -21.42
N LEU A 532 6.20 -18.65 -21.87
CA LEU A 532 7.61 -18.81 -21.46
C LEU A 532 7.77 -18.66 -19.94
N CYS A 533 7.12 -17.66 -19.34
CA CYS A 533 7.20 -17.43 -17.90
C CYS A 533 6.68 -18.63 -17.11
N THR A 534 5.53 -19.19 -17.53
CA THR A 534 4.92 -20.37 -16.92
C THR A 534 5.80 -21.61 -17.10
N VAL A 535 6.47 -21.78 -18.24
CA VAL A 535 7.48 -22.85 -18.44
C VAL A 535 8.60 -22.74 -17.41
N LEU A 536 9.16 -21.54 -17.23
CA LEU A 536 10.25 -21.30 -16.27
C LEU A 536 9.80 -21.58 -14.85
N TYR A 537 8.62 -21.07 -14.49
CA TYR A 537 8.03 -21.28 -13.18
C TYR A 537 7.81 -22.78 -12.89
N ALA A 538 7.23 -23.53 -13.84
CA ALA A 538 7.04 -24.98 -13.71
C ALA A 538 8.36 -25.74 -13.52
N ILE A 539 9.42 -25.35 -14.25
CA ILE A 539 10.73 -25.99 -14.11
C ILE A 539 11.31 -25.78 -12.71
N MET A 540 11.22 -24.56 -12.17
CA MET A 540 11.68 -24.26 -10.81
C MET A 540 10.83 -24.99 -9.76
N ARG A 541 9.50 -24.82 -9.84
CA ARG A 541 8.53 -25.36 -8.87
C ARG A 541 8.59 -26.88 -8.73
N PHE A 542 8.67 -27.58 -9.85
CA PHE A 542 8.71 -29.05 -9.86
C PHE A 542 10.13 -29.61 -9.96
N SER A 543 11.15 -28.74 -9.89
CA SER A 543 12.56 -29.14 -10.03
C SER A 543 12.82 -30.00 -11.29
N LEU A 544 12.20 -29.62 -12.41
CA LEU A 544 12.24 -30.41 -13.64
C LEU A 544 13.68 -30.49 -14.18
N LYS A 545 14.06 -31.68 -14.64
CA LYS A 545 15.39 -31.98 -15.18
C LYS A 545 15.35 -32.13 -16.70
N SER A 546 16.45 -31.83 -17.38
CA SER A 546 16.63 -32.03 -18.82
C SER A 546 15.62 -31.27 -19.69
N VAL A 547 15.25 -30.05 -19.28
CA VAL A 547 14.36 -29.16 -20.03
C VAL A 547 15.10 -27.85 -20.29
N LYS A 548 15.26 -27.49 -21.55
CA LYS A 548 15.74 -26.18 -21.98
C LYS A 548 14.52 -25.33 -22.37
N PRO A 549 14.17 -24.27 -21.63
CA PRO A 549 12.95 -23.50 -21.89
C PRO A 549 12.85 -22.98 -23.32
N LEU A 550 13.95 -22.47 -23.88
CA LEU A 550 13.92 -21.89 -25.22
C LEU A 550 13.80 -22.97 -26.31
N SER A 551 14.14 -24.24 -26.05
CA SER A 551 13.97 -25.29 -27.07
C SER A 551 12.51 -25.60 -27.40
N LEU A 552 11.56 -25.14 -26.58
CA LEU A 552 10.12 -25.24 -26.85
C LEU A 552 9.64 -24.24 -27.91
N PHE A 553 10.47 -23.26 -28.27
CA PHE A 553 10.10 -22.17 -29.18
C PHE A 553 10.96 -22.20 -30.44
N ASP A 554 10.36 -21.84 -31.56
CA ASP A 554 11.03 -21.70 -32.85
C ASP A 554 11.90 -20.43 -32.88
N SER A 555 12.57 -20.17 -34.01
CA SER A 555 13.46 -19.01 -34.14
C SER A 555 12.70 -17.68 -34.08
N LYS A 556 11.48 -17.60 -34.63
CA LYS A 556 10.65 -16.39 -34.60
C LYS A 556 10.19 -16.08 -33.17
N GLY A 557 9.66 -17.09 -32.47
CA GLY A 557 9.22 -16.96 -31.08
C GLY A 557 10.36 -16.58 -30.15
N LYS A 558 11.57 -17.13 -30.34
CA LYS A 558 12.77 -16.74 -29.58
C LYS A 558 13.12 -15.25 -29.75
N ASN A 559 13.01 -14.74 -30.96
CA ASN A 559 13.36 -13.35 -31.27
C ASN A 559 12.34 -12.33 -30.75
N ALA A 560 11.12 -12.78 -30.45
CA ALA A 560 10.04 -11.93 -29.93
C ALA A 560 10.12 -11.71 -28.42
N PHE A 561 10.76 -12.60 -27.65
CA PHE A 561 10.83 -12.47 -26.19
C PHE A 561 11.55 -11.20 -25.73
N PHE A 562 11.06 -10.64 -24.62
CA PHE A 562 11.62 -9.44 -23.97
C PHE A 562 11.65 -8.18 -24.84
N LYS A 563 10.93 -8.16 -25.96
CA LYS A 563 10.62 -6.93 -26.70
C LYS A 563 9.60 -6.09 -25.93
N ASP A 564 9.47 -4.84 -26.33
CA ASP A 564 8.39 -3.97 -25.83
C ASP A 564 7.04 -4.64 -26.09
N LEU A 565 6.25 -4.84 -25.03
CA LEU A 565 4.96 -5.55 -25.09
C LEU A 565 3.92 -4.82 -25.95
N THR A 566 4.13 -3.53 -26.22
CA THR A 566 3.26 -2.72 -27.08
C THR A 566 3.64 -2.82 -28.56
N SER A 567 4.77 -3.47 -28.88
CA SER A 567 5.26 -3.61 -30.24
C SER A 567 4.65 -4.80 -30.97
N ILE A 568 4.31 -4.61 -32.24
CA ILE A 568 3.82 -5.68 -33.11
C ILE A 568 5.03 -6.55 -33.52
N GLN A 569 4.99 -7.83 -33.15
CA GLN A 569 6.04 -8.81 -33.45
C GLN A 569 5.51 -9.92 -34.36
N LEU A 570 6.37 -10.41 -35.25
CA LEU A 570 6.10 -11.61 -36.06
C LEU A 570 6.20 -12.85 -35.18
N LEU A 571 5.06 -13.33 -34.71
CA LEU A 571 4.96 -14.56 -33.94
C LEU A 571 4.87 -15.80 -34.86
N PRO A 572 5.14 -17.00 -34.30
CA PRO A 572 5.07 -18.24 -35.07
C PRO A 572 3.64 -18.50 -35.53
N SER A 573 3.41 -18.50 -36.83
CA SER A 573 2.17 -18.92 -37.46
C SER A 573 2.50 -19.89 -38.60
N GLY A 574 1.93 -21.10 -38.56
CA GLY A 574 2.16 -22.18 -39.53
C GLY A 574 2.59 -23.51 -38.91
N ASP A 575 2.80 -24.50 -39.78
CA ASP A 575 3.16 -25.87 -39.39
C ASP A 575 4.50 -25.91 -38.63
N VAL A 576 4.45 -26.49 -37.43
CA VAL A 576 5.61 -26.66 -36.55
C VAL A 576 6.28 -28.01 -36.84
N ASP A 577 7.61 -28.03 -36.77
CA ASP A 577 8.41 -29.26 -36.87
C ASP A 577 7.87 -30.36 -35.93
N PRO A 578 7.53 -31.57 -36.42
CA PRO A 578 7.03 -32.67 -35.61
C PRO A 578 7.95 -33.01 -34.42
N ASN A 579 9.27 -32.85 -34.57
CA ASN A 579 10.21 -33.07 -33.46
C ASN A 579 10.03 -32.03 -32.35
N MET A 580 9.78 -30.76 -32.69
CA MET A 580 9.48 -29.72 -31.72
C MET A 580 8.13 -29.97 -31.02
N LEU A 581 7.09 -30.40 -31.75
CA LEU A 581 5.81 -30.79 -31.16
C LEU A 581 5.98 -31.95 -30.16
N SER A 582 6.82 -32.93 -30.48
CA SER A 582 7.15 -34.03 -29.56
C SER A 582 7.80 -33.51 -28.27
N ILE A 583 8.77 -32.59 -28.36
CA ILE A 583 9.44 -32.00 -27.19
C ILE A 583 8.43 -31.19 -26.34
N ARG A 584 7.54 -30.43 -26.97
CA ARG A 584 6.47 -29.67 -26.29
C ARG A 584 5.51 -30.59 -25.56
N GLN A 585 5.05 -31.65 -26.21
CA GLN A 585 4.17 -32.65 -25.61
C GLN A 585 4.85 -33.34 -24.41
N GLN A 586 6.11 -33.77 -24.56
CA GLN A 586 6.87 -34.38 -23.47
C GLN A 586 7.03 -33.44 -22.28
N PHE A 587 7.25 -32.15 -22.53
CA PHE A 587 7.32 -31.14 -21.48
C PHE A 587 5.98 -31.01 -20.72
N LEU A 588 4.86 -30.86 -21.43
CA LEU A 588 3.54 -30.67 -20.80
C LEU A 588 3.11 -31.88 -19.97
N VAL A 589 3.28 -33.09 -20.52
CA VAL A 589 3.05 -34.35 -19.82
C VAL A 589 3.90 -34.43 -18.55
N LYS A 590 5.18 -34.04 -18.63
CA LYS A 590 6.06 -34.00 -17.46
C LYS A 590 5.62 -33.01 -16.39
N VAL A 591 5.10 -31.84 -16.77
CA VAL A 591 4.53 -30.86 -15.82
C VAL A 591 3.32 -31.46 -15.11
N VAL A 592 2.41 -32.08 -15.87
CA VAL A 592 1.21 -32.72 -15.31
C VAL A 592 1.56 -33.86 -14.34
N GLY A 593 2.46 -34.77 -14.72
CA GLY A 593 2.88 -35.86 -13.83
C GLY A 593 3.53 -35.34 -12.55
N ALA A 594 4.37 -34.30 -12.64
CA ALA A 594 4.97 -33.68 -11.46
C ALA A 594 3.94 -32.94 -10.57
N ALA A 595 2.91 -32.33 -11.17
CA ALA A 595 1.82 -31.69 -10.43
C ALA A 595 0.98 -32.74 -9.67
N VAL A 596 0.61 -33.85 -10.30
CA VAL A 596 -0.10 -34.95 -9.65
C VAL A 596 0.73 -35.56 -8.52
N GLN A 597 2.04 -35.73 -8.74
CA GLN A 597 2.96 -36.18 -7.71
C GLN A 597 2.95 -35.26 -6.48
N ALA A 598 3.04 -33.94 -6.69
CA ALA A 598 3.03 -32.95 -5.63
C ALA A 598 1.70 -32.95 -4.84
N LEU A 599 0.57 -33.07 -5.54
CA LEU A 599 -0.76 -33.22 -4.93
C LEU A 599 -0.83 -34.46 -4.03
N CYS A 600 -0.29 -35.59 -4.49
CA CYS A 600 -0.29 -36.84 -3.73
C CYS A 600 0.63 -36.78 -2.50
N SER A 601 1.79 -36.12 -2.59
CA SER A 601 2.68 -35.95 -1.42
C SER A 601 2.05 -35.07 -0.34
N SER A 602 1.33 -34.01 -0.74
CA SER A 602 0.64 -33.11 0.20
C SER A 602 -0.51 -33.80 0.95
N GLN A 603 -1.27 -34.69 0.30
CA GLN A 603 -2.32 -35.45 1.01
C GLN A 603 -1.77 -36.48 2.01
N LYS A 604 -0.56 -37.01 1.78
CA LYS A 604 0.09 -37.97 2.67
C LYS A 604 0.81 -37.30 3.84
N ALA A 605 1.31 -36.07 3.67
CA ALA A 605 1.92 -35.27 4.72
C ALA A 605 0.91 -34.28 5.30
N LYS A 606 0.29 -34.60 6.44
CA LYS A 606 -0.43 -33.61 7.26
C LYS A 606 0.56 -32.60 7.85
N GLU A 607 1.18 -31.73 7.05
CA GLU A 607 2.12 -30.73 7.56
C GLU A 607 1.93 -29.38 6.88
N ALA A 608 1.55 -28.41 7.72
CA ALA A 608 1.34 -26.99 7.43
C ALA A 608 2.63 -26.22 7.01
N SER A 609 3.72 -26.89 6.65
CA SER A 609 5.05 -26.25 6.52
C SER A 609 5.39 -25.75 5.11
N GLU A 610 4.87 -26.36 4.04
CA GLU A 610 5.09 -25.84 2.67
C GLU A 610 4.12 -24.69 2.33
N GLU A 611 2.95 -24.65 2.97
CA GLU A 611 1.89 -23.64 2.74
C GLU A 611 2.30 -22.22 3.17
N GLU A 612 3.21 -22.08 4.14
CA GLU A 612 3.73 -20.78 4.60
C GLU A 612 4.83 -20.22 3.68
N LEU A 613 5.56 -21.07 2.96
CA LEU A 613 6.69 -20.67 2.10
C LEU A 613 6.24 -20.18 0.73
N PHE A 614 5.09 -20.66 0.23
CA PHE A 614 4.58 -20.32 -1.11
C PHE A 614 3.06 -20.02 -1.13
N PRO A 615 2.61 -18.88 -0.56
CA PRO A 615 1.19 -18.50 -0.52
C PRO A 615 0.52 -18.38 -1.91
N PHE A 616 1.30 -18.09 -2.96
CA PHE A 616 0.86 -17.97 -4.35
C PHE A 616 0.39 -19.29 -4.98
N GLU A 617 0.55 -20.42 -4.28
CA GLU A 617 0.15 -21.75 -4.77
C GLU A 617 -1.30 -22.09 -4.46
N LYS A 618 -1.96 -21.37 -3.55
CA LYS A 618 -3.38 -21.58 -3.27
C LYS A 618 -4.19 -21.31 -4.54
N GLY A 619 -4.65 -22.39 -5.19
CA GLY A 619 -5.58 -22.35 -6.31
C GLY A 619 -4.99 -22.50 -7.72
N LYS A 620 -3.66 -22.62 -7.91
CA LYS A 620 -3.11 -22.86 -9.26
C LYS A 620 -3.35 -24.31 -9.72
N ASN A 621 -4.32 -24.48 -10.63
CA ASN A 621 -4.61 -25.75 -11.27
C ASN A 621 -3.63 -26.02 -12.41
N TRP A 622 -2.48 -26.61 -12.08
CA TRP A 622 -1.43 -26.95 -13.04
C TRP A 622 -1.89 -27.83 -14.22
N PRO A 623 -2.74 -28.85 -14.04
CA PRO A 623 -3.34 -29.57 -15.16
C PRO A 623 -4.10 -28.69 -16.15
N THR A 624 -4.94 -27.77 -15.67
CA THR A 624 -5.66 -26.81 -16.53
C THR A 624 -4.68 -25.88 -17.24
N LEU A 625 -3.73 -25.31 -16.50
CA LEU A 625 -2.72 -24.42 -17.08
C LEU A 625 -1.86 -25.12 -18.14
N ALA A 626 -1.52 -26.40 -17.94
CA ALA A 626 -0.80 -27.20 -18.94
C ALA A 626 -1.64 -27.46 -20.19
N ALA A 627 -2.97 -27.59 -20.05
CA ALA A 627 -3.91 -27.73 -21.16
C ALA A 627 -4.02 -26.42 -21.95
N ASP A 628 -4.14 -25.27 -21.27
CA ASP A 628 -4.15 -23.95 -21.91
C ASP A 628 -2.84 -23.67 -22.65
N MET A 629 -1.70 -23.99 -22.02
CA MET A 629 -0.39 -23.91 -22.68
C MET A 629 -0.27 -24.84 -23.89
N ALA A 630 -0.97 -25.99 -23.90
CA ALA A 630 -0.96 -26.90 -25.04
C ALA A 630 -1.50 -26.21 -26.28
N GLN A 631 -2.59 -25.43 -26.15
CA GLN A 631 -3.14 -24.65 -27.24
C GLN A 631 -2.13 -23.64 -27.79
N CYS A 632 -1.50 -22.82 -26.93
CA CYS A 632 -0.49 -21.85 -27.35
C CYS A 632 0.75 -22.51 -27.98
N LEU A 633 1.11 -23.71 -27.52
CA LEU A 633 2.24 -24.50 -28.03
C LEU A 633 1.84 -25.42 -29.21
N GLN A 634 0.60 -25.35 -29.69
CA GLN A 634 0.07 -26.16 -30.80
C GLN A 634 0.16 -27.68 -30.54
N VAL A 635 0.08 -28.10 -29.28
CA VAL A 635 -0.04 -29.50 -28.87
C VAL A 635 -1.53 -29.80 -28.68
N PRO A 636 -2.05 -30.95 -29.16
CA PRO A 636 -3.44 -31.31 -28.92
C PRO A 636 -3.73 -31.41 -27.42
N GLU A 637 -4.63 -30.57 -26.95
CA GLU A 637 -4.98 -30.43 -25.53
C GLU A 637 -5.44 -31.76 -24.90
N ASP A 638 -6.18 -32.56 -25.69
CA ASP A 638 -6.69 -33.87 -25.28
C ASP A 638 -5.57 -34.85 -24.89
N VAL A 639 -4.36 -34.72 -25.45
CA VAL A 639 -3.20 -35.52 -25.04
C VAL A 639 -2.81 -35.21 -23.58
N VAL A 640 -2.84 -33.94 -23.19
CA VAL A 640 -2.50 -33.49 -21.84
C VAL A 640 -3.59 -33.92 -20.86
N ARG A 641 -4.87 -33.74 -21.22
CA ARG A 641 -6.01 -34.19 -20.40
C ARG A 641 -6.02 -35.70 -20.17
N ARG A 642 -5.82 -36.51 -21.22
CA ARG A 642 -5.72 -37.97 -21.08
C ARG A 642 -4.57 -38.38 -20.16
N HIS A 643 -3.41 -37.74 -20.31
CA HIS A 643 -2.28 -38.02 -19.43
C HIS A 643 -2.58 -37.66 -17.98
N TYR A 644 -3.22 -36.53 -17.71
CA TYR A 644 -3.66 -36.16 -16.36
C TYR A 644 -4.55 -37.22 -15.73
N VAL A 645 -5.55 -37.72 -16.46
CA VAL A 645 -6.41 -38.81 -15.99
C VAL A 645 -5.57 -40.07 -15.70
N CYS A 646 -4.69 -40.47 -16.61
CA CYS A 646 -3.82 -41.63 -16.43
C CYS A 646 -2.92 -41.51 -15.20
N GLU A 647 -2.34 -40.34 -14.94
CA GLU A 647 -1.52 -40.09 -13.75
C GLU A 647 -2.35 -40.22 -12.47
N LEU A 648 -3.55 -39.63 -12.40
CA LEU A 648 -4.44 -39.75 -11.25
C LEU A 648 -4.75 -41.22 -10.92
N TYR A 649 -5.08 -42.03 -11.93
CA TYR A 649 -5.23 -43.47 -11.76
C TYR A 649 -3.89 -44.14 -11.38
N SER A 650 -2.76 -43.78 -11.97
CA SER A 650 -1.46 -44.37 -11.59
C SER A 650 -1.12 -44.16 -10.11
N TYR A 651 -1.52 -43.03 -9.51
CA TYR A 651 -1.38 -42.73 -8.08
C TYR A 651 -2.50 -43.31 -7.20
N GLY A 652 -3.57 -43.88 -7.77
CA GLY A 652 -4.72 -44.43 -7.04
C GLY A 652 -5.76 -43.38 -6.60
N MET A 653 -5.73 -42.19 -7.20
CA MET A 653 -6.67 -41.10 -6.97
C MET A 653 -7.90 -41.21 -7.88
N ASP A 654 -8.50 -42.40 -7.93
CA ASP A 654 -9.51 -42.77 -8.93
C ASP A 654 -10.72 -41.83 -8.93
N HIS A 655 -11.15 -41.32 -7.78
CA HIS A 655 -12.26 -40.36 -7.70
C HIS A 655 -11.98 -39.06 -8.46
N LEU A 656 -10.79 -38.47 -8.31
CA LEU A 656 -10.38 -37.31 -9.11
C LEU A 656 -10.20 -37.70 -10.58
N GLY A 657 -9.72 -38.92 -10.83
CA GLY A 657 -9.58 -39.46 -12.18
C GLY A 657 -10.93 -39.57 -12.90
N GLU A 658 -11.99 -39.99 -12.20
CA GLU A 658 -13.37 -40.06 -12.70
C GLU A 658 -13.93 -38.68 -13.03
N GLU A 659 -13.68 -37.67 -12.19
CA GLU A 659 -14.09 -36.28 -12.46
C GLU A 659 -13.34 -35.72 -13.68
N ALA A 660 -12.02 -35.91 -13.73
CA ALA A 660 -11.18 -35.44 -14.83
C ALA A 660 -11.49 -36.15 -16.17
N PHE A 661 -11.96 -37.41 -16.11
CA PHE A 661 -12.37 -38.18 -17.29
C PHE A 661 -13.44 -37.45 -18.12
N LEU A 662 -14.32 -36.68 -17.47
CA LEU A 662 -15.40 -35.94 -18.13
C LEU A 662 -14.90 -34.86 -19.08
N GLN A 663 -13.66 -34.38 -18.88
CA GLN A 663 -13.04 -33.33 -19.68
C GLN A 663 -12.33 -33.86 -20.93
N VAL A 664 -12.23 -35.19 -21.10
CA VAL A 664 -11.54 -35.83 -22.23
C VAL A 664 -12.47 -36.00 -23.43
N ALA A 665 -11.98 -35.60 -24.60
CA ALA A 665 -12.72 -35.70 -25.85
C ALA A 665 -12.67 -37.12 -26.42
N ASP A 666 -11.47 -37.71 -26.53
CA ASP A 666 -11.28 -39.04 -27.08
C ASP A 666 -11.22 -40.10 -25.97
N LYS A 667 -12.43 -40.56 -25.61
CA LYS A 667 -12.65 -41.55 -24.56
C LYS A 667 -12.20 -42.96 -24.94
N GLU A 668 -12.16 -43.28 -26.23
CA GLU A 668 -11.76 -44.60 -26.72
C GLU A 668 -10.26 -44.82 -26.53
N VAL A 669 -9.44 -43.83 -26.91
CA VAL A 669 -8.00 -43.85 -26.68
C VAL A 669 -7.70 -43.85 -25.19
N LEU A 670 -8.41 -43.04 -24.40
CA LEU A 670 -8.25 -43.03 -22.96
C LEU A 670 -8.60 -44.38 -22.32
N ALA A 671 -9.72 -45.01 -22.71
CA ALA A 671 -10.11 -46.32 -22.21
C ALA A 671 -9.03 -47.38 -22.50
N SER A 672 -8.42 -47.34 -23.69
CA SER A 672 -7.29 -48.20 -24.05
C SER A 672 -6.06 -47.97 -23.17
N GLN A 673 -5.78 -46.72 -22.80
CA GLN A 673 -4.67 -46.36 -21.88
C GLN A 673 -4.97 -46.81 -20.44
N LEU A 674 -6.19 -46.60 -19.95
CA LEU A 674 -6.64 -47.02 -18.62
C LEU A 674 -6.68 -48.55 -18.48
N LEU A 675 -6.94 -49.28 -19.57
CA LEU A 675 -6.85 -50.74 -19.60
C LEU A 675 -5.45 -51.23 -19.21
N ILE A 676 -4.40 -50.56 -19.69
CA ILE A 676 -3.00 -50.89 -19.35
C ILE A 676 -2.78 -50.69 -17.84
N LEU A 677 -3.20 -49.56 -17.27
CA LEU A 677 -3.09 -49.28 -15.83
C LEU A 677 -3.85 -50.33 -14.99
N ALA A 678 -5.07 -50.70 -15.40
CA ALA A 678 -5.84 -51.75 -14.74
C ALA A 678 -5.14 -53.11 -14.80
N GLY A 679 -4.53 -53.43 -15.96
CA GLY A 679 -3.70 -54.61 -16.13
C GLY A 679 -2.48 -54.62 -15.21
N GLN A 680 -1.77 -53.51 -15.08
CA GLN A 680 -0.63 -53.37 -14.17
C GLN A 680 -1.04 -53.54 -12.71
N ARG A 681 -2.17 -52.95 -12.29
CA ARG A 681 -2.71 -53.09 -10.92
C ARG A 681 -3.04 -54.56 -10.61
N LEU A 682 -3.71 -55.24 -11.54
CA LEU A 682 -4.03 -56.66 -11.37
C LEU A 682 -2.78 -57.54 -11.42
N ALA A 683 -1.83 -57.25 -12.31
CA ALA A 683 -0.54 -57.96 -12.40
C ALA A 683 0.25 -57.84 -11.09
N PHE A 684 0.24 -56.68 -10.43
CA PHE A 684 0.81 -56.53 -9.10
C PHE A 684 0.12 -57.45 -8.09
N ALA A 685 -1.21 -57.36 -7.98
CA ALA A 685 -1.98 -58.12 -7.01
C ALA A 685 -1.85 -59.65 -7.18
N LEU A 686 -1.79 -60.14 -8.43
CA LEU A 686 -1.72 -61.56 -8.73
C LEU A 686 -0.29 -62.13 -8.74
N LEU A 687 0.65 -61.44 -9.38
CA LEU A 687 1.99 -61.98 -9.65
C LEU A 687 3.03 -61.57 -8.61
N HIS A 688 2.85 -60.41 -7.95
CA HIS A 688 3.83 -59.87 -7.02
C HIS A 688 3.46 -60.10 -5.55
N VAL A 689 2.18 -59.96 -5.17
CA VAL A 689 1.73 -60.28 -3.81
C VAL A 689 1.75 -61.80 -3.55
N GLN A 690 1.64 -62.62 -4.61
CA GLN A 690 1.70 -64.10 -4.59
C GLN A 690 0.81 -64.75 -3.54
N THR A 691 -0.43 -64.27 -3.41
CA THR A 691 -1.43 -64.94 -2.57
C THR A 691 -1.77 -66.31 -3.15
N LYS A 692 -2.08 -67.28 -2.29
CA LYS A 692 -2.45 -68.63 -2.73
C LYS A 692 -3.66 -68.60 -3.68
N GLU A 693 -4.67 -67.80 -3.34
CA GLU A 693 -5.87 -67.60 -4.15
C GLU A 693 -5.54 -66.95 -5.51
N GLY A 694 -4.64 -65.96 -5.55
CA GLY A 694 -4.20 -65.33 -6.79
C GLY A 694 -3.46 -66.28 -7.73
N MET A 695 -2.64 -67.18 -7.18
CA MET A 695 -1.92 -68.20 -7.97
C MET A 695 -2.85 -69.28 -8.52
N GLU A 696 -3.88 -69.67 -7.77
CA GLU A 696 -4.94 -70.57 -8.25
C GLU A 696 -5.77 -69.92 -9.37
N LEU A 697 -6.05 -68.62 -9.25
CA LEU A 697 -6.74 -67.87 -10.30
C LEU A 697 -5.90 -67.76 -11.58
N LEU A 698 -4.60 -67.46 -11.46
CA LEU A 698 -3.68 -67.37 -12.60
C LEU A 698 -3.66 -68.63 -13.46
N ALA A 699 -3.83 -69.82 -12.86
CA ALA A 699 -3.90 -71.10 -13.58
C ALA A 699 -5.21 -71.28 -14.37
N ARG A 700 -6.25 -70.51 -14.03
CA ARG A 700 -7.59 -70.57 -14.64
C ARG A 700 -7.82 -69.46 -15.68
N LEU A 701 -6.95 -68.44 -15.73
CA LEU A 701 -7.08 -67.34 -16.69
C LEU A 701 -6.86 -67.81 -18.13
N PRO A 702 -7.54 -67.18 -19.11
CA PRO A 702 -7.25 -67.41 -20.53
C PRO A 702 -5.75 -67.21 -20.85
N PRO A 703 -5.14 -68.06 -21.72
CA PRO A 703 -3.72 -67.95 -22.05
C PRO A 703 -3.29 -66.58 -22.59
N THR A 704 -4.18 -65.92 -23.33
CA THR A 704 -3.99 -64.57 -23.89
C THR A 704 -3.88 -63.52 -22.79
N LEU A 705 -4.83 -63.51 -21.83
CA LEU A 705 -4.81 -62.60 -20.69
C LEU A 705 -3.61 -62.86 -19.78
N CYS A 706 -3.29 -64.13 -19.49
CA CYS A 706 -2.15 -64.50 -18.66
C CYS A 706 -0.81 -64.04 -19.27
N THR A 707 -0.65 -64.17 -20.60
CA THR A 707 0.55 -63.69 -21.32
C THR A 707 0.63 -62.16 -21.27
N TRP A 708 -0.50 -61.48 -21.46
CA TRP A 708 -0.56 -60.03 -21.41
C TRP A 708 -0.27 -59.48 -20.01
N LEU A 709 -0.85 -60.04 -18.94
CA LEU A 709 -0.57 -59.63 -17.55
C LEU A 709 0.90 -59.85 -17.15
N LYS A 710 1.54 -60.91 -17.65
CA LYS A 710 2.99 -61.14 -17.44
C LYS A 710 3.87 -60.12 -18.18
N ALA A 711 3.34 -59.48 -19.22
CA ALA A 711 4.02 -58.43 -19.97
C ALA A 711 3.78 -57.04 -19.37
N MET A 712 2.82 -56.89 -18.44
CA MET A 712 2.64 -55.65 -17.69
C MET A 712 3.76 -55.52 -16.66
N ASP A 713 4.35 -54.34 -16.55
CA ASP A 713 5.32 -54.01 -15.50
C ASP A 713 4.64 -53.17 -14.40
N PRO A 714 4.39 -53.73 -13.21
CA PRO A 714 3.84 -52.97 -12.09
C PRO A 714 4.73 -51.81 -11.60
N GLN A 715 6.02 -51.79 -11.93
CA GLN A 715 6.92 -50.70 -11.53
C GLN A 715 6.62 -49.38 -12.26
N GLU A 716 5.83 -49.42 -13.34
CA GLU A 716 5.35 -48.22 -14.03
C GLU A 716 4.23 -47.50 -13.26
N LEU A 717 3.58 -48.17 -12.30
CA LEU A 717 2.59 -47.56 -11.42
C LEU A 717 3.25 -46.75 -10.31
N GLN A 718 2.71 -45.56 -10.04
CA GLN A 718 3.18 -44.71 -8.93
C GLN A 718 2.65 -45.19 -7.58
N ASN A 719 1.46 -45.79 -7.56
CA ASN A 719 0.89 -46.48 -6.41
C ASN A 719 0.49 -47.90 -6.81
N VAL A 720 1.22 -48.88 -6.30
CA VAL A 720 0.96 -50.30 -6.56
C VAL A 720 -0.11 -50.89 -5.63
N GLU A 721 -0.38 -50.25 -4.49
CA GLU A 721 -1.31 -50.74 -3.45
C GLU A 721 -2.72 -50.19 -3.64
N VAL A 722 -3.28 -50.35 -4.84
CA VAL A 722 -4.68 -49.96 -5.12
C VAL A 722 -5.63 -51.14 -4.82
N PRO A 723 -6.70 -50.95 -4.05
CA PRO A 723 -7.65 -52.03 -3.76
C PRO A 723 -8.27 -52.65 -5.01
N ILE A 724 -8.46 -53.97 -4.99
CA ILE A 724 -9.10 -54.73 -6.08
C ILE A 724 -10.50 -54.21 -6.45
N PRO A 725 -11.39 -53.85 -5.49
CA PRO A 725 -12.69 -53.27 -5.83
C PRO A 725 -12.59 -51.96 -6.61
N THR A 726 -11.59 -51.12 -6.32
CA THR A 726 -11.33 -49.89 -7.06
C THR A 726 -10.83 -50.20 -8.48
N THR A 727 -10.00 -51.23 -8.61
CA THR A 727 -9.56 -51.74 -9.92
C THR A 727 -10.74 -52.29 -10.73
N ALA A 728 -11.70 -52.96 -10.11
CA ALA A 728 -12.92 -53.45 -10.79
C ALA A 728 -13.75 -52.28 -11.37
N LYS A 729 -13.91 -51.19 -10.60
CA LYS A 729 -14.58 -49.98 -11.09
C LYS A 729 -13.88 -49.38 -12.31
N LEU A 730 -12.54 -49.32 -12.29
CA LEU A 730 -11.76 -48.86 -13.43
C LEU A 730 -11.98 -49.73 -14.68
N VAL A 731 -11.97 -51.07 -14.55
CA VAL A 731 -12.19 -51.96 -15.70
C VAL A 731 -13.62 -51.83 -16.23
N ASN A 732 -14.63 -51.70 -15.36
CA ASN A 732 -16.00 -51.40 -15.78
C ASN A 732 -16.08 -50.08 -16.57
N LYS A 733 -15.37 -49.04 -16.10
CA LYS A 733 -15.28 -47.76 -16.82
C LYS A 733 -14.63 -47.89 -18.19
N VAL A 734 -13.59 -48.73 -18.32
CA VAL A 734 -12.97 -49.05 -19.59
C VAL A 734 -13.98 -49.72 -20.53
N LEU A 735 -14.74 -50.70 -20.05
CA LEU A 735 -15.76 -51.40 -20.84
C LEU A 735 -16.88 -50.47 -21.33
N GLU A 736 -17.31 -49.50 -20.52
CA GLU A 736 -18.31 -48.49 -20.92
C GLU A 736 -17.88 -47.64 -22.12
N HIS A 737 -16.57 -47.43 -22.29
CA HIS A 737 -16.02 -46.46 -23.24
C HIS A 737 -15.18 -47.10 -24.35
N LEU A 738 -14.99 -48.41 -24.32
CA LEU A 738 -14.30 -49.17 -25.36
C LEU A 738 -15.35 -49.85 -26.26
N PRO A 739 -15.40 -49.53 -27.57
CA PRO A 739 -16.38 -50.14 -28.47
C PRO A 739 -16.26 -51.66 -28.55
N GLU A 740 -17.38 -52.38 -28.72
CA GLU A 740 -17.37 -53.86 -28.79
C GLU A 740 -16.55 -54.42 -29.97
N ASN A 741 -16.44 -53.64 -31.05
CA ASN A 741 -15.63 -53.97 -32.23
C ASN A 741 -14.15 -53.61 -32.06
N HIS A 742 -13.75 -52.99 -30.95
CA HIS A 742 -12.37 -52.61 -30.69
C HIS A 742 -11.51 -53.85 -30.38
N GLY A 743 -10.27 -53.86 -30.88
CA GLY A 743 -9.37 -55.03 -30.77
C GLY A 743 -9.03 -55.43 -29.32
N GLN A 744 -9.15 -54.49 -28.37
CA GLN A 744 -8.89 -54.73 -26.95
C GLN A 744 -10.16 -55.04 -26.13
N TYR A 745 -11.36 -55.00 -26.72
CA TYR A 745 -12.61 -55.20 -25.96
C TYR A 745 -12.69 -56.59 -25.31
N SER A 746 -12.34 -57.63 -26.07
CA SER A 746 -12.26 -59.00 -25.54
C SER A 746 -11.26 -59.14 -24.39
N LEU A 747 -10.17 -58.37 -24.41
CA LEU A 747 -9.18 -58.36 -23.33
C LEU A 747 -9.76 -57.71 -22.06
N ALA A 748 -10.47 -56.59 -22.20
CA ALA A 748 -11.13 -55.91 -21.09
C ALA A 748 -12.22 -56.79 -20.43
N LEU A 749 -12.99 -57.55 -21.22
CA LEU A 749 -13.97 -58.51 -20.71
C LEU A 749 -13.31 -59.62 -19.87
N ASN A 750 -12.25 -60.23 -20.40
CA ASN A 750 -11.51 -61.24 -19.64
C ASN A 750 -10.86 -60.63 -18.37
N LEU A 751 -10.46 -59.35 -18.43
CA LEU A 751 -9.86 -58.65 -17.30
C LEU A 751 -10.90 -58.40 -16.18
N ILE A 752 -12.13 -58.00 -16.49
CA ILE A 752 -13.15 -57.80 -15.44
C ILE A 752 -13.50 -59.12 -14.75
N GLU A 753 -13.67 -60.21 -15.52
CA GLU A 753 -13.91 -61.54 -14.96
C GLU A 753 -12.78 -61.98 -14.02
N ALA A 754 -11.52 -61.65 -14.39
CA ALA A 754 -10.37 -61.93 -13.55
C ALA A 754 -10.36 -61.08 -12.27
N VAL A 755 -10.66 -59.77 -12.36
CA VAL A 755 -10.69 -58.87 -11.19
C VAL A 755 -11.81 -59.27 -10.22
N GLU A 756 -13.00 -59.57 -10.73
CA GLU A 756 -14.14 -60.02 -9.91
C GLU A 756 -13.91 -61.38 -9.24
N ALA A 757 -13.10 -62.25 -9.85
CA ALA A 757 -12.74 -63.52 -9.25
C ALA A 757 -11.63 -63.40 -8.17
N VAL A 758 -10.95 -62.26 -8.08
CA VAL A 758 -10.01 -61.93 -6.98
C VAL A 758 -10.71 -61.24 -5.82
N SER A 759 -11.75 -60.42 -6.09
CA SER A 759 -12.51 -59.69 -5.08
C SER A 759 -13.38 -60.60 -4.24
#